data_AF-A0AAR2LRD3-F1
#
_entry.id   AF-A0AAR2LRD3-F1
#
_cell.length_a   1.000
_cell.length_b   1.000
_cell.length_c   1.000
_cell.angle_alpha   90.00
_cell.angle_beta   90.00
_cell.angle_gamma   90.00
#
_symmetry.space_group_name_H-M   'P 1'
#
loop_
_entity.id
_entity.type
_entity.pdbx_description
1 polymer ?
#
loop_
_entity_poly.entity_id
_entity_poly.type
_entity_poly.pdbx_seq_one_letter_code
_entity_poly.pdbx_strand_id
1 'polypeptide(L)'
;MAYGNRISGTMAATEHTWELSVQVDQQEGEETMKFKIRVKGDLHVGGLMLKLVEKIKAPQNWSDHALWWEQKNCWLLKNHWTLDKYGVQADADLRFTPQHKPLCLQLPNMKTIKLTITFSSVVFKAVEEICKALNIRRSEELSLLRPPDDPKKKKKKDKGKGQAEDDIIDMDTISAGNSLYSKTMTATYDPENGTPASATSLWFGDNPLTASQPNIPAEELAKMYLPLSMEDKAVINAGWLDSSRSLMEQGVQENDKLLLRFKYHCFFDLNPKYDAVRITQLYEQARWAILLEEIECTEEEMLMFASLQYHICKLTMSTKPVDLSDEPEIDEVEAALSHLETTLEGRSTDRILEDITDIPKLEDTLKLYRPKRLLRTFKEYWFVFRDTSISYYKNKESANGEPIEQLHLRGCEVVPDVNVTEKKFGIKLLLPVADGMNEVYIRCDHETQYAKWKAACILASKGKTMAYSSYNTEVKNIQSFLQMKSLAPPPGQAAPDVESMEMNAECFVSPRYAKRYKNKQLSTRILEAHHNISQLTLMEAKLRFIQAWQSLPEFGIKYYIVRFKGCKKDEILGISYNRLIRIDMSTRLPLTTWRFSNMKQWNVNWEIRQVTIEFDQNVSVAFSCQSCDCRVVHEYIGGYIFLSTRSKDQNETLDEELFRKLTGGQE
;
A
#
# COMPACT_ATOMS: atom_id res chain seq x y z
N MET A 1 71.81 39.53 46.20
CA MET A 1 70.90 40.64 45.87
C MET A 1 70.51 40.55 44.40
N ALA A 2 69.27 40.95 44.10
CA ALA A 2 68.69 41.21 42.78
C ALA A 2 68.19 40.01 41.94
N TYR A 3 66.97 39.58 42.28
CA TYR A 3 65.78 39.47 41.42
C TYR A 3 65.90 39.88 39.94
N GLY A 4 65.22 39.15 39.04
CA GLY A 4 64.84 39.69 37.73
C GLY A 4 64.24 38.71 36.71
N ASN A 5 62.95 38.39 36.87
CA ASN A 5 61.96 38.05 35.83
C ASN A 5 62.20 36.88 34.85
N ARG A 6 61.58 35.73 35.18
CA ARG A 6 61.00 34.82 34.18
C ARG A 6 59.86 35.54 33.45
N ILE A 7 60.07 35.88 32.19
CA ILE A 7 58.96 36.24 31.30
C ILE A 7 58.24 34.94 30.96
N SER A 8 57.10 34.72 31.60
CA SER A 8 56.09 33.77 31.15
C SER A 8 55.49 34.30 29.84
N GLY A 9 56.06 33.87 28.72
CA GLY A 9 55.39 33.98 27.43
C GLY A 9 54.21 33.02 27.42
N THR A 10 53.05 33.48 27.88
CA THR A 10 51.77 32.89 27.51
C THR A 10 51.69 32.98 25.99
N MET A 11 51.90 31.86 25.30
CA MET A 11 51.39 31.69 23.95
C MET A 11 49.88 31.92 24.03
N ALA A 12 49.44 33.11 23.65
CA ALA A 12 48.04 33.36 23.36
C ALA A 12 47.68 32.39 22.24
N ALA A 13 47.00 31.29 22.59
CA ALA A 13 46.26 30.51 21.62
C ALA A 13 45.34 31.51 20.92
N THR A 14 45.65 31.86 19.67
CA THR A 14 44.76 32.63 18.83
C THR A 14 43.42 31.91 18.86
N GLU A 15 42.42 32.49 19.50
CA GLU A 15 41.08 31.92 19.52
C GLU A 15 40.59 31.94 18.07
N HIS A 16 40.57 30.78 17.41
CA HIS A 16 40.17 30.63 16.01
C HIS A 16 38.66 30.82 15.90
N THR A 17 38.20 32.07 16.05
CA THR A 17 36.82 32.48 15.81
C THR A 17 36.65 32.84 14.33
N TRP A 18 35.50 32.49 13.78
CA TRP A 18 35.16 32.79 12.40
C TRP A 18 33.70 33.26 12.30
N GLU A 19 33.33 33.89 11.18
CA GLU A 19 31.98 34.39 10.96
C GLU A 19 31.15 33.36 10.21
N LEU A 20 30.06 32.92 10.83
CA LEU A 20 29.06 32.05 10.23
C LEU A 20 27.90 32.88 9.71
N SER A 21 27.45 32.59 8.51
CA SER A 21 26.27 33.18 7.92
C SER A 21 25.04 32.30 8.15
N VAL A 22 23.98 32.88 8.71
CA VAL A 22 22.70 32.19 8.91
C VAL A 22 21.56 33.04 8.35
N GLN A 23 20.84 32.51 7.37
CA GLN A 23 19.58 33.05 6.87
C GLN A 23 18.43 32.60 7.78
N VAL A 24 17.52 33.50 8.13
CA VAL A 24 16.36 33.21 9.00
C VAL A 24 15.11 33.38 8.16
N ASP A 25 14.32 32.32 8.07
CA ASP A 25 12.99 32.38 7.48
C ASP A 25 12.03 32.91 8.55
N GLN A 26 11.33 34.01 8.26
CA GLN A 26 10.29 34.60 9.12
C GLN A 26 8.90 34.15 8.67
N GLN A 27 7.85 34.56 9.39
CA GLN A 27 6.46 34.19 9.04
C GLN A 27 6.06 34.69 7.64
N GLU A 28 5.05 34.05 7.05
CA GLU A 28 4.54 34.33 5.70
C GLU A 28 4.36 35.85 5.46
N GLY A 29 5.19 36.43 4.59
CA GLY A 29 5.12 37.84 4.17
C GLY A 29 6.28 38.74 4.64
N GLU A 30 7.18 38.28 5.51
CA GLU A 30 8.35 39.03 5.96
C GLU A 30 9.64 38.71 5.15
N GLU A 31 10.51 39.71 4.95
CA GLU A 31 11.78 39.52 4.22
C GLU A 31 12.73 38.59 4.99
N THR A 32 13.33 37.62 4.30
CA THR A 32 14.34 36.73 4.89
C THR A 32 15.55 37.53 5.37
N MET A 33 15.88 37.43 6.66
CA MET A 33 17.00 38.16 7.24
C MET A 33 18.27 37.31 7.29
N LYS A 34 19.42 37.88 6.92
CA LYS A 34 20.73 37.20 6.98
C LYS A 34 21.59 37.75 8.10
N PHE A 35 21.97 36.89 9.05
CA PHE A 35 22.78 37.26 10.21
C PHE A 35 24.18 36.67 10.10
N LYS A 36 25.19 37.50 10.38
CA LYS A 36 26.57 37.03 10.63
C LYS A 36 26.79 36.85 12.12
N ILE A 37 27.22 35.66 12.54
CA ILE A 37 27.48 35.33 13.95
C ILE A 37 28.92 34.87 14.09
N ARG A 38 29.65 35.46 15.04
CA ARG A 38 31.01 35.01 15.37
C ARG A 38 30.95 33.77 16.25
N VAL A 39 31.54 32.68 15.76
CA VAL A 39 31.48 31.35 16.38
C VAL A 39 32.88 30.74 16.53
N LYS A 40 32.96 29.65 17.30
CA LYS A 40 34.11 28.75 17.41
C LYS A 40 33.65 27.35 17.01
N GLY A 41 34.56 26.50 16.57
CA GLY A 41 34.25 25.12 16.15
C GLY A 41 33.66 24.24 17.25
N ASP A 42 34.02 24.51 18.50
CA ASP A 42 33.52 23.84 19.71
C ASP A 42 32.13 24.36 20.17
N LEU A 43 31.56 25.37 19.51
CA LEU A 43 30.21 25.84 19.80
C LEU A 43 29.19 24.74 19.47
N HIS A 44 28.29 24.45 20.41
CA HIS A 44 27.19 23.53 20.17
C HIS A 44 26.12 24.15 19.27
N VAL A 45 25.45 23.34 18.46
CA VAL A 45 24.32 23.74 17.60
C VAL A 45 23.23 24.48 18.39
N GLY A 46 22.85 23.98 19.57
CA GLY A 46 21.88 24.66 20.44
C GLY A 46 22.38 26.04 20.93
N GLY A 47 23.69 26.17 21.17
CA GLY A 47 24.30 27.45 21.51
C GLY A 47 24.29 28.46 20.36
N LEU A 48 24.44 27.99 19.12
CA LEU A 48 24.27 28.83 17.92
C LEU A 48 22.81 29.31 17.78
N MET A 49 21.83 28.42 17.99
CA MET A 49 20.40 28.78 17.97
C MET A 49 20.07 29.85 19.02
N LEU A 50 20.56 29.70 20.25
CA LEU A 50 20.35 30.70 21.32
C LEU A 50 20.94 32.07 20.93
N LYS A 51 22.20 32.11 20.46
CA LYS A 51 22.84 33.34 19.99
C LYS A 51 22.08 34.01 18.85
N LEU A 52 21.48 33.22 17.95
CA LEU A 52 20.70 33.72 16.84
C LEU A 52 19.39 34.37 17.33
N VAL A 53 18.64 33.71 18.21
CA VAL A 53 17.40 34.24 18.79
C VAL A 53 17.66 35.52 19.60
N GLU A 54 18.72 35.56 20.40
CA GLU A 54 19.16 36.77 21.12
C GLU A 54 19.45 37.96 20.20
N LYS A 55 19.96 37.68 18.99
CA LYS A 55 20.31 38.70 17.99
C LYS A 55 19.09 39.20 17.22
N ILE A 56 18.11 38.34 16.95
CA ILE A 56 16.88 38.70 16.20
C ILE A 56 15.98 39.63 17.04
N LYS A 57 15.93 39.44 18.37
CA LYS A 57 15.12 40.26 19.31
C LYS A 57 13.63 40.36 18.95
N ALA A 58 13.08 39.41 18.20
CA ALA A 58 11.66 39.35 17.87
C ALA A 58 10.90 38.47 18.90
N PRO A 59 9.77 38.94 19.46
CA PRO A 59 8.92 38.14 20.33
C PRO A 59 8.10 37.15 19.49
N GLN A 60 8.70 36.02 19.13
CA GLN A 60 8.02 34.93 18.42
C GLN A 60 8.37 33.55 18.99
N ASN A 61 7.55 32.55 18.64
CA ASN A 61 7.81 31.18 19.03
C ASN A 61 8.82 30.51 18.07
N TRP A 62 10.00 30.19 18.60
CA TRP A 62 11.08 29.53 17.87
C TRP A 62 11.13 28.01 18.09
N SER A 63 10.19 27.42 18.83
CA SER A 63 10.23 26.01 19.23
C SER A 63 10.28 25.03 18.06
N ASP A 64 9.72 25.44 16.91
CA ASP A 64 9.66 24.63 15.70
C ASP A 64 10.84 24.88 14.74
N HIS A 65 11.72 25.83 15.03
CA HIS A 65 12.81 26.17 14.12
C HIS A 65 14.04 25.28 14.35
N ALA A 66 14.70 24.90 13.26
CA ALA A 66 15.97 24.20 13.28
C ALA A 66 16.91 24.73 12.18
N LEU A 67 18.18 24.35 12.26
CA LEU A 67 19.18 24.71 11.26
C LEU A 67 19.22 23.68 10.12
N TRP A 68 19.04 24.15 8.91
CA TRP A 68 19.20 23.44 7.65
C TRP A 68 20.51 23.85 6.98
N TRP A 69 21.30 22.86 6.53
CA TRP A 69 22.54 23.12 5.80
C TRP A 69 22.36 22.76 4.32
N GLU A 70 22.16 23.78 3.50
CA GLU A 70 21.80 23.61 2.08
C GLU A 70 22.91 22.96 1.25
N GLN A 71 24.18 23.35 1.46
CA GLN A 71 25.30 22.76 0.69
C GLN A 71 25.52 21.27 0.97
N LYS A 72 25.19 20.81 2.18
CA LYS A 72 25.29 19.40 2.58
C LYS A 72 23.95 18.66 2.51
N ASN A 73 22.87 19.37 2.21
CA ASN A 73 21.53 18.85 2.08
C ASN A 73 21.11 18.02 3.32
N CYS A 74 21.31 18.57 4.52
CA CYS A 74 21.02 17.89 5.79
C CYS A 74 20.57 18.85 6.90
N TRP A 75 19.82 18.32 7.87
CA TRP A 75 19.42 19.04 9.09
C TRP A 75 20.44 18.90 10.22
N LEU A 76 20.62 19.97 11.00
CA LEU A 76 21.42 19.98 12.23
C LEU A 76 20.53 19.83 13.47
N LEU A 77 19.94 18.65 13.65
CA LEU A 77 18.96 18.40 14.73
C LEU A 77 19.60 18.04 16.09
N LYS A 78 20.88 17.67 16.12
CA LYS A 78 21.57 17.26 17.36
C LYS A 78 22.13 18.48 18.08
N ASN A 79 21.29 19.12 18.88
CA ASN A 79 21.61 20.38 19.58
C ASN A 79 22.87 20.33 20.45
N HIS A 80 23.26 19.14 20.94
CA HIS A 80 24.44 18.92 21.76
C HIS A 80 25.73 18.66 20.95
N TRP A 81 25.65 18.49 19.63
CA TRP A 81 26.84 18.34 18.79
C TRP A 81 27.49 19.70 18.52
N THR A 82 28.81 19.70 18.43
CA THR A 82 29.61 20.89 18.08
C THR A 82 29.56 21.14 16.57
N LEU A 83 29.81 22.38 16.16
CA LEU A 83 29.95 22.74 14.75
C LEU A 83 31.04 21.90 14.07
N ASP A 84 32.17 21.68 14.73
CA ASP A 84 33.27 20.83 14.23
C ASP A 84 32.83 19.37 14.01
N LYS A 85 31.97 18.84 14.89
CA LYS A 85 31.48 17.46 14.76
C LYS A 85 30.55 17.28 13.56
N TYR A 86 29.80 18.32 13.21
CA TYR A 86 29.04 18.37 11.95
C TYR A 86 29.92 18.74 10.74
N GLY A 87 31.13 19.24 10.97
CA GLY A 87 32.04 19.74 9.94
C GLY A 87 31.67 21.13 9.40
N VAL A 88 30.87 21.91 10.14
CA VAL A 88 30.47 23.27 9.75
C VAL A 88 31.66 24.21 9.87
N GLN A 89 31.99 24.91 8.78
CA GLN A 89 33.09 25.87 8.69
C GLN A 89 32.58 27.25 8.24
N ALA A 90 33.49 28.21 8.06
CA ALA A 90 33.16 29.61 7.76
C ALA A 90 32.44 29.84 6.41
N ASP A 91 32.55 28.88 5.49
CA ASP A 91 31.91 28.90 4.18
C ASP A 91 30.50 28.26 4.18
N ALA A 92 30.06 27.69 5.30
CA ALA A 92 28.72 27.15 5.42
C ALA A 92 27.65 28.26 5.35
N ASP A 93 26.57 28.00 4.62
CA ASP A 93 25.39 28.87 4.57
C ASP A 93 24.24 28.09 5.20
N LEU A 94 23.90 28.46 6.42
CA LEU A 94 22.85 27.79 7.18
C LEU A 94 21.55 28.56 7.04
N ARG A 95 20.44 27.83 7.07
CA ARG A 95 19.09 28.39 7.14
C ARG A 95 18.43 27.99 8.44
N PHE A 96 17.97 28.97 9.21
CA PHE A 96 17.15 28.75 10.40
C PHE A 96 15.69 28.88 9.99
N THR A 97 15.00 27.74 9.93
CA THR A 97 13.70 27.62 9.28
C THR A 97 12.77 26.71 10.09
N PRO A 98 11.44 26.91 10.04
CA PRO A 98 10.48 25.98 10.64
C PRO A 98 10.65 24.55 10.12
N GLN A 99 10.59 23.59 11.03
CA GLN A 99 10.61 22.17 10.71
C GLN A 99 9.27 21.69 10.16
N HIS A 100 8.15 22.25 10.64
CA HIS A 100 6.85 21.95 10.08
C HIS A 100 6.47 22.98 9.02
N LYS A 101 6.04 22.50 7.87
CA LYS A 101 5.66 23.35 6.73
C LYS A 101 4.37 22.80 6.09
N PRO A 102 3.52 23.67 5.54
CA PRO A 102 2.35 23.22 4.80
C PRO A 102 2.75 22.44 3.54
N LEU A 103 2.08 21.32 3.32
CA LEU A 103 2.21 20.48 2.13
C LEU A 103 0.83 20.20 1.53
N CYS A 104 0.72 20.25 0.20
CA CYS A 104 -0.48 19.84 -0.51
C CYS A 104 -0.42 18.33 -0.81
N LEU A 105 -1.33 17.55 -0.21
CA LEU A 105 -1.41 16.10 -0.40
C LEU A 105 -2.64 15.75 -1.23
N GLN A 106 -2.43 15.16 -2.40
CA GLN A 106 -3.53 14.52 -3.12
C GLN A 106 -3.75 13.11 -2.56
N LEU A 107 -4.92 12.90 -1.96
CA LEU A 107 -5.35 11.62 -1.43
C LEU A 107 -5.72 10.62 -2.55
N PRO A 108 -5.83 9.32 -2.23
CA PRO A 108 -6.26 8.31 -3.20
C PRO A 108 -7.62 8.57 -3.86
N ASN A 109 -8.53 9.25 -3.16
CA ASN A 109 -9.82 9.72 -3.70
C ASN A 109 -9.72 10.93 -4.65
N MET A 110 -8.50 11.32 -5.04
CA MET A 110 -8.15 12.46 -5.92
C MET A 110 -8.36 13.86 -5.34
N LYS A 111 -8.95 14.01 -4.15
CA LYS A 111 -9.03 15.29 -3.45
C LYS A 111 -7.65 15.74 -2.97
N THR A 112 -7.42 17.05 -2.97
CA THR A 112 -6.19 17.64 -2.43
C THR A 112 -6.49 18.26 -1.08
N ILE A 113 -5.70 17.90 -0.08
CA ILE A 113 -5.73 18.51 1.25
C ILE A 113 -4.46 19.34 1.47
N LYS A 114 -4.52 20.37 2.31
CA LYS A 114 -3.35 21.07 2.83
C LYS A 114 -3.17 20.69 4.29
N LEU A 115 -1.98 20.22 4.66
CA LEU A 115 -1.64 19.79 6.01
C LEU A 115 -0.24 20.28 6.38
N THR A 116 -0.08 20.82 7.58
CA THR A 116 1.23 21.18 8.11
C THR A 116 1.93 19.94 8.68
N ILE A 117 3.06 19.55 8.08
CA ILE A 117 3.79 18.32 8.41
C ILE A 117 5.28 18.58 8.63
N THR A 118 5.98 17.65 9.27
CA THR A 118 7.43 17.71 9.45
C THR A 118 8.21 17.53 8.14
N PHE A 119 9.12 18.46 7.86
CA PHE A 119 10.10 18.42 6.77
C PHE A 119 11.49 17.98 7.25
N SER A 120 11.69 17.87 8.57
CA SER A 120 12.96 17.47 9.19
C SER A 120 13.02 15.99 9.56
N SER A 121 11.89 15.37 9.88
CA SER A 121 11.82 13.91 10.09
C SER A 121 11.90 13.15 8.77
N VAL A 122 12.36 11.90 8.83
CA VAL A 122 12.35 11.01 7.67
C VAL A 122 10.93 10.78 7.15
N VAL A 123 10.78 10.58 5.84
CA VAL A 123 9.46 10.45 5.18
C VAL A 123 8.62 9.34 5.79
N PHE A 124 9.21 8.23 6.26
CA PHE A 124 8.46 7.18 6.97
C PHE A 124 7.69 7.73 8.17
N LYS A 125 8.32 8.59 8.98
CA LYS A 125 7.70 9.21 10.14
C LYS A 125 6.69 10.30 9.76
N ALA A 126 7.00 11.09 8.74
CA ALA A 126 6.05 12.07 8.21
C ALA A 126 4.76 11.39 7.70
N VAL A 127 4.87 10.24 7.03
CA VAL A 127 3.72 9.45 6.58
C VAL A 127 2.93 8.88 7.76
N GLU A 128 3.58 8.43 8.82
CA GLU A 128 2.90 8.01 10.05
C GLU A 128 2.08 9.16 10.67
N GLU A 129 2.64 10.36 10.76
CA GLU A 129 1.93 11.54 11.26
C GLU A 129 0.75 11.93 10.36
N ILE A 130 0.94 11.91 9.03
CA ILE A 130 -0.13 12.13 8.05
C ILE A 130 -1.25 11.10 8.24
N CYS A 131 -0.91 9.81 8.28
CA CYS A 131 -1.89 8.74 8.43
C CYS A 131 -2.64 8.83 9.76
N LYS A 132 -1.94 9.18 10.85
CA LYS A 132 -2.55 9.42 12.16
C LYS A 132 -3.53 10.60 12.10
N ALA A 133 -3.17 11.71 11.46
CA ALA A 133 -4.06 12.86 11.27
C ALA A 133 -5.29 12.54 10.41
N LEU A 134 -5.16 11.59 9.46
CA LEU A 134 -6.24 11.17 8.58
C LEU A 134 -7.04 9.96 9.10
N ASN A 135 -6.74 9.45 10.29
CA ASN A 135 -7.34 8.22 10.85
C ASN A 135 -7.17 6.99 9.92
N ILE A 136 -5.96 6.81 9.40
CA ILE A 136 -5.55 5.65 8.58
C ILE A 136 -4.59 4.82 9.42
N ARG A 137 -5.03 3.62 9.85
CA ARG A 137 -4.12 2.64 10.48
C ARG A 137 -3.15 2.06 9.45
N ARG A 138 -2.09 1.41 9.95
CA ARG A 138 -1.08 0.70 9.15
C ARG A 138 -0.39 1.62 8.13
N SER A 139 0.17 2.73 8.62
CA SER A 139 0.83 3.76 7.81
C SER A 139 1.99 3.19 6.97
N GLU A 140 2.59 2.08 7.37
CA GLU A 140 3.67 1.40 6.65
C GLU A 140 3.28 0.87 5.27
N GLU A 141 1.98 0.79 4.96
CA GLU A 141 1.48 0.40 3.64
C GLU A 141 1.43 1.59 2.65
N LEU A 142 1.53 2.82 3.16
CA LEU A 142 1.43 4.06 2.41
C LEU A 142 2.79 4.75 2.29
N SER A 143 2.91 5.62 1.31
CA SER A 143 4.06 6.52 1.18
C SER A 143 3.70 7.72 0.31
N LEU A 144 4.67 8.62 0.09
CA LEU A 144 4.53 9.82 -0.72
C LEU A 144 5.17 9.61 -2.09
N LEU A 145 4.43 9.99 -3.13
CA LEU A 145 4.82 9.89 -4.53
C LEU A 145 4.82 11.28 -5.16
N ARG A 146 5.84 11.61 -5.92
CA ARG A 146 5.85 12.83 -6.73
C ARG A 146 4.80 12.73 -7.85
N PRO A 147 4.03 13.79 -8.11
CA PRO A 147 3.15 13.80 -9.26
C PRO A 147 4.00 13.66 -10.54
N PRO A 148 3.53 12.89 -11.54
CA PRO A 148 4.23 12.78 -12.81
C PRO A 148 4.36 14.15 -13.48
N ASP A 149 5.52 14.40 -14.09
CA ASP A 149 5.77 15.65 -14.82
C ASP A 149 4.76 15.80 -15.97
N ASP A 150 3.91 16.83 -15.92
CA ASP A 150 2.99 17.13 -17.01
C ASP A 150 3.72 17.90 -18.12
N PRO A 151 3.98 17.29 -19.30
CA PRO A 151 4.65 17.99 -20.40
C PRO A 151 3.88 19.22 -20.88
N LYS A 152 2.57 19.31 -20.65
CA LYS A 152 1.74 20.49 -21.01
C LYS A 152 1.97 21.67 -20.06
N LYS A 153 2.30 21.43 -18.79
CA LYS A 153 2.61 22.50 -17.82
C LYS A 153 3.95 23.19 -18.09
N LYS A 154 4.92 22.53 -18.71
CA LYS A 154 6.17 23.18 -19.17
C LYS A 154 5.93 24.31 -20.18
N LYS A 155 4.88 24.23 -21.02
CA LYS A 155 4.49 25.32 -21.94
C LYS A 155 3.64 26.41 -21.30
N LYS A 156 2.96 26.13 -20.19
CA LYS A 156 2.09 27.09 -19.48
C LYS A 156 2.82 27.86 -18.37
N LYS A 157 4.04 27.46 -17.99
CA LYS A 157 4.86 28.15 -16.98
C LYS A 157 5.23 29.61 -17.35
N ASP A 158 5.03 29.99 -18.62
CA ASP A 158 5.19 31.37 -19.14
C ASP A 158 3.90 32.22 -19.15
N LYS A 159 2.75 31.69 -18.73
CA LYS A 159 1.51 32.47 -18.62
C LYS A 159 0.74 32.14 -17.34
N GLY A 160 0.94 32.97 -16.32
CA GLY A 160 0.00 33.28 -15.23
C GLY A 160 -0.53 32.11 -14.40
N LYS A 161 -0.15 32.04 -13.12
CA LYS A 161 -0.82 31.23 -12.10
C LYS A 161 -2.28 31.70 -11.96
N GLY A 162 -3.21 30.77 -12.13
CA GLY A 162 -4.64 31.03 -11.98
C GLY A 162 -5.46 29.92 -12.61
N GLN A 163 -5.52 28.76 -11.94
CA GLN A 163 -6.60 27.77 -12.04
C GLN A 163 -6.29 26.58 -11.10
N ALA A 164 -7.23 26.30 -10.20
CA ALA A 164 -7.30 25.22 -9.19
C ALA A 164 -6.86 25.54 -7.73
N GLU A 165 -7.17 26.74 -7.21
CA GLU A 165 -7.12 27.00 -5.75
C GLU A 165 -8.44 26.66 -5.01
N ASP A 166 -9.57 26.52 -5.72
CA ASP A 166 -10.90 26.38 -5.10
C ASP A 166 -11.25 24.98 -4.51
N ASP A 167 -10.42 23.95 -4.74
CA ASP A 167 -10.71 22.55 -4.32
C ASP A 167 -9.75 21.99 -3.24
N ILE A 168 -8.92 22.84 -2.62
CA ILE A 168 -7.97 22.40 -1.58
C ILE A 168 -8.65 22.46 -0.20
N ILE A 169 -8.80 21.31 0.44
CA ILE A 169 -9.35 21.23 1.81
C ILE A 169 -8.23 21.53 2.80
N ASP A 170 -8.33 22.65 3.51
CA ASP A 170 -7.40 23.02 4.57
C ASP A 170 -7.73 22.23 5.86
N MET A 171 -6.91 21.23 6.16
CA MET A 171 -7.12 20.37 7.33
C MET A 171 -6.69 21.05 8.64
N ASP A 172 -5.78 22.02 8.57
CA ASP A 172 -5.32 22.76 9.75
C ASP A 172 -6.46 23.64 10.30
N THR A 173 -7.32 24.16 9.43
CA THR A 173 -8.52 24.94 9.78
C THR A 173 -9.63 24.09 10.42
N ILE A 174 -9.82 22.85 9.95
CA ILE A 174 -10.79 21.90 10.52
C ILE A 174 -10.34 21.46 11.92
N SER A 175 -9.02 21.30 12.13
CA SER A 175 -8.45 20.99 13.45
C SER A 175 -8.50 22.17 14.43
N ALA A 176 -8.51 23.42 13.94
CA ALA A 176 -8.48 24.62 14.79
C ALA A 176 -9.79 24.86 15.58
N GLY A 177 -10.93 24.35 15.10
CA GLY A 177 -12.20 24.38 15.85
C GLY A 177 -12.22 23.50 17.10
N ASN A 178 -11.30 22.53 17.18
CA ASN A 178 -11.09 21.62 18.31
C ASN A 178 -9.77 21.88 19.03
N SER A 179 -9.25 23.11 18.97
CA SER A 179 -7.91 23.51 19.45
C SER A 179 -7.80 23.50 20.99
N LEU A 180 -7.70 22.31 21.58
CA LEU A 180 -7.20 22.09 22.94
C LEU A 180 -6.51 20.72 23.11
N TYR A 181 -5.74 20.20 22.14
CA TYR A 181 -5.10 18.88 22.31
C TYR A 181 -3.63 18.80 21.90
N SER A 182 -2.84 18.19 22.79
CA SER A 182 -1.41 17.93 22.65
C SER A 182 -1.12 16.94 21.52
N LYS A 183 -0.18 17.29 20.63
CA LYS A 183 0.36 16.44 19.54
C LYS A 183 0.91 15.07 20.02
N THR A 184 1.02 14.85 21.34
CA THR A 184 1.49 13.60 21.96
C THR A 184 0.40 12.57 22.25
N MET A 185 -0.89 12.85 22.04
CA MET A 185 -1.95 11.87 22.30
C MET A 185 -2.08 10.86 21.16
N THR A 186 -2.15 9.57 21.49
CA THR A 186 -2.47 8.48 20.56
C THR A 186 -3.96 8.19 20.69
N ALA A 187 -4.65 7.97 19.56
CA ALA A 187 -6.05 7.56 19.60
C ALA A 187 -6.15 6.23 20.36
N THR A 188 -6.76 6.27 21.55
CA THR A 188 -7.02 5.10 22.39
C THR A 188 -8.44 4.64 22.13
N TYR A 189 -8.58 3.39 21.71
CA TYR A 189 -9.87 2.73 21.55
C TYR A 189 -10.22 1.96 22.82
N ASP A 190 -11.49 1.95 23.16
CA ASP A 190 -12.02 1.10 24.22
C ASP A 190 -11.78 -0.38 23.86
N PRO A 191 -11.10 -1.18 24.72
CA PRO A 191 -10.81 -2.59 24.43
C PRO A 191 -12.06 -3.47 24.31
N GLU A 192 -13.17 -3.12 24.97
CA GLU A 192 -14.40 -3.92 24.96
C GLU A 192 -15.24 -3.56 23.73
N ASN A 193 -15.45 -2.26 23.48
CA ASN A 193 -16.47 -1.82 22.54
C ASN A 193 -15.87 -1.24 21.25
N GLY A 194 -14.56 -0.98 21.22
CA GLY A 194 -13.83 -0.47 20.07
C GLY A 194 -14.18 0.99 19.69
N THR A 195 -14.93 1.69 20.53
CA THR A 195 -15.21 3.12 20.36
C THR A 195 -13.97 3.92 20.73
N PRO A 196 -13.73 5.09 20.10
CA PRO A 196 -12.72 6.02 20.59
C PRO A 196 -13.05 6.37 22.05
N ALA A 197 -12.11 6.21 22.98
CA ALA A 197 -12.32 6.58 24.39
C ALA A 197 -12.85 8.02 24.46
N SER A 198 -13.81 8.35 25.34
CA SER A 198 -14.68 9.54 25.21
C SER A 198 -13.97 10.90 25.06
N ALA A 199 -12.66 10.98 25.36
CA ALA A 199 -11.79 12.10 25.02
C ALA A 199 -11.47 12.27 23.51
N THR A 200 -11.83 11.31 22.66
CA THR A 200 -11.61 11.28 21.21
C THR A 200 -12.91 11.20 20.38
N SER A 201 -14.07 10.99 21.00
CA SER A 201 -15.37 10.96 20.28
C SER A 201 -15.67 12.26 19.51
N LEU A 202 -15.17 13.41 19.99
CA LEU A 202 -15.31 14.71 19.32
C LEU A 202 -14.33 14.93 18.15
N TRP A 203 -13.40 14.01 17.89
CA TRP A 203 -12.58 14.00 16.66
C TRP A 203 -13.39 13.55 15.44
N PHE A 204 -14.58 13.00 15.68
CA PHE A 204 -15.40 12.26 14.73
C PHE A 204 -16.82 12.83 14.63
N GLY A 205 -16.94 14.15 14.39
CA GLY A 205 -18.04 14.61 13.54
C GLY A 205 -17.92 14.01 12.13
N ASP A 206 -18.88 14.27 11.23
CA ASP A 206 -18.88 13.78 9.84
C ASP A 206 -17.50 13.93 9.16
N ASN A 207 -16.67 12.89 9.18
CA ASN A 207 -15.34 12.93 8.58
C ASN A 207 -15.52 12.83 7.05
N PRO A 208 -15.22 13.87 6.26
CA PRO A 208 -15.50 13.90 4.82
C PRO A 208 -14.68 12.85 4.04
N LEU A 209 -13.71 12.19 4.68
CA LEU A 209 -12.87 11.15 4.09
C LEU A 209 -13.45 9.73 4.20
N THR A 210 -14.53 9.53 4.97
CA THR A 210 -15.26 8.23 5.05
C THR A 210 -16.27 8.05 3.92
N ALA A 211 -16.73 9.16 3.33
CA ALA A 211 -17.65 9.15 2.20
C ALA A 211 -16.91 8.89 0.87
N SER A 212 -17.45 7.95 0.09
CA SER A 212 -17.01 7.73 -1.29
C SER A 212 -17.38 8.94 -2.15
N GLN A 213 -16.56 9.25 -3.14
CA GLN A 213 -16.87 10.34 -4.07
C GLN A 213 -17.88 9.89 -5.13
N PRO A 214 -18.76 10.79 -5.60
CA PRO A 214 -19.60 10.49 -6.76
C PRO A 214 -18.71 10.25 -7.99
N ASN A 215 -19.19 9.43 -8.91
CA ASN A 215 -18.48 9.23 -10.18
C ASN A 215 -18.51 10.51 -11.02
N ILE A 216 -17.39 10.79 -11.67
CA ILE A 216 -17.29 11.92 -12.61
C ILE A 216 -17.95 11.57 -13.95
N PRO A 217 -18.42 12.56 -14.72
CA PRO A 217 -18.94 12.35 -16.06
C PRO A 217 -17.94 11.62 -16.98
N ALA A 218 -18.45 10.77 -17.86
CA ALA A 218 -17.62 9.97 -18.79
C ALA A 218 -16.69 10.83 -19.66
N GLU A 219 -17.11 12.04 -20.03
CA GLU A 219 -16.28 13.00 -20.77
C GLU A 219 -15.07 13.50 -19.98
N GLU A 220 -15.21 13.69 -18.67
CA GLU A 220 -14.10 14.09 -17.79
C GLU A 220 -13.17 12.91 -17.53
N LEU A 221 -13.73 11.72 -17.30
CA LEU A 221 -12.95 10.49 -17.16
C LEU A 221 -12.12 10.22 -18.42
N ALA A 222 -12.69 10.44 -19.61
CA ALA A 222 -12.00 10.28 -20.88
C ALA A 222 -10.84 11.28 -21.08
N LYS A 223 -10.89 12.47 -20.45
CA LYS A 223 -9.78 13.44 -20.46
C LYS A 223 -8.63 13.02 -19.53
N MET A 224 -8.95 12.32 -18.45
CA MET A 224 -7.97 11.82 -17.47
C MET A 224 -7.33 10.51 -17.92
N TYR A 225 -8.07 9.69 -18.68
CA TYR A 225 -7.61 8.40 -19.17
C TYR A 225 -6.40 8.53 -20.09
N LEU A 226 -5.30 7.91 -19.67
CA LEU A 226 -4.08 7.76 -20.45
C LEU A 226 -3.67 6.29 -20.41
N PRO A 227 -3.68 5.57 -21.55
CA PRO A 227 -3.23 4.19 -21.57
C PRO A 227 -1.74 4.12 -21.22
N LEU A 228 -1.39 3.43 -20.13
CA LEU A 228 -0.02 3.33 -19.61
C LEU A 228 0.64 2.01 -20.03
N SER A 229 1.76 2.10 -20.73
CA SER A 229 2.65 0.95 -20.95
C SER A 229 3.36 0.54 -19.65
N MET A 230 4.02 -0.63 -19.62
CA MET A 230 4.83 -1.04 -18.47
C MET A 230 6.00 -0.07 -18.21
N GLU A 231 6.54 0.58 -19.25
CA GLU A 231 7.54 1.63 -19.15
C GLU A 231 6.98 2.89 -18.51
N ASP A 232 5.79 3.33 -18.91
CA ASP A 232 5.15 4.50 -18.32
C ASP A 232 4.90 4.26 -16.82
N LYS A 233 4.42 3.05 -16.47
CA LYS A 233 4.28 2.62 -15.07
C LYS A 233 5.62 2.63 -14.34
N ALA A 234 6.71 2.22 -15.00
CA ALA A 234 8.05 2.25 -14.41
C ALA A 234 8.60 3.66 -14.16
N VAL A 235 8.29 4.61 -15.05
CA VAL A 235 8.61 6.04 -14.86
C VAL A 235 7.81 6.62 -13.69
N ILE A 236 6.53 6.30 -13.57
CA ILE A 236 5.70 6.74 -12.42
C ILE A 236 6.29 6.19 -11.12
N ASN A 237 6.65 4.90 -11.07
CA ASN A 237 7.26 4.29 -9.87
C ASN A 237 8.64 4.88 -9.52
N ALA A 238 9.30 5.61 -10.42
CA ALA A 238 10.55 6.31 -10.09
C ALA A 238 10.34 7.51 -9.17
N GLY A 239 9.10 8.03 -9.07
CA GLY A 239 8.77 9.22 -8.29
C GLY A 239 8.56 8.99 -6.79
N TRP A 240 8.62 7.74 -6.30
CA TRP A 240 8.47 7.45 -4.87
C TRP A 240 9.57 8.14 -4.06
N LEU A 241 9.20 8.81 -2.98
CA LEU A 241 10.17 9.37 -2.06
C LEU A 241 10.88 8.28 -1.27
N ASP A 242 12.14 8.52 -0.94
CA ASP A 242 12.97 7.69 -0.07
C ASP A 242 12.46 7.83 1.37
N SER A 243 11.93 6.75 1.93
CA SER A 243 11.35 6.75 3.28
C SER A 243 12.39 6.97 4.39
N SER A 244 13.68 6.82 4.10
CA SER A 244 14.78 6.98 5.06
C SER A 244 15.35 8.41 5.15
N ARG A 245 14.89 9.31 4.27
CA ARG A 245 15.34 10.71 4.20
C ARG A 245 14.19 11.67 4.43
N SER A 246 14.48 12.89 4.86
CA SER A 246 13.50 13.94 5.08
C SER A 246 12.94 14.50 3.76
N LEU A 247 11.81 15.22 3.83
CA LEU A 247 11.23 15.88 2.65
C LEU A 247 12.18 16.94 2.07
N MET A 248 12.79 17.75 2.94
CA MET A 248 13.74 18.80 2.56
C MET A 248 14.99 18.23 1.88
N GLU A 249 15.50 17.10 2.36
CA GLU A 249 16.64 16.39 1.77
C GLU A 249 16.37 15.85 0.36
N GLN A 250 15.10 15.74 0.00
CA GLN A 250 14.64 15.32 -1.31
C GLN A 250 14.19 16.51 -2.16
N GLY A 251 14.43 17.75 -1.73
CA GLY A 251 14.11 18.97 -2.48
C GLY A 251 12.62 19.27 -2.58
N VAL A 252 11.79 18.69 -1.71
CA VAL A 252 10.38 19.07 -1.56
C VAL A 252 10.34 20.43 -0.85
N GLN A 253 9.61 21.38 -1.44
CA GLN A 253 9.42 22.73 -0.91
C GLN A 253 8.07 22.88 -0.21
N GLU A 254 7.93 23.98 0.51
CA GLU A 254 6.67 24.38 1.10
C GLU A 254 5.59 24.58 0.04
N ASN A 255 4.36 24.14 0.34
CA ASN A 255 3.21 24.13 -0.56
C ASN A 255 3.39 23.28 -1.84
N ASP A 256 4.43 22.46 -1.94
CA ASP A 256 4.54 21.48 -3.03
C ASP A 256 3.39 20.48 -2.97
N LYS A 257 3.02 19.95 -4.15
CA LYS A 257 2.02 18.90 -4.28
C LYS A 257 2.68 17.53 -4.31
N LEU A 258 2.29 16.65 -3.39
CA LEU A 258 2.64 15.23 -3.36
C LEU A 258 1.38 14.35 -3.39
N LEU A 259 1.55 13.09 -3.77
CA LEU A 259 0.48 12.09 -3.81
C LEU A 259 0.64 11.16 -2.60
N LEU A 260 -0.38 11.05 -1.75
CA LEU A 260 -0.45 9.98 -0.75
C LEU A 260 -1.07 8.75 -1.41
N ARG A 261 -0.36 7.63 -1.45
CA ARG A 261 -0.82 6.40 -2.11
C ARG A 261 -0.44 5.17 -1.30
N PHE A 262 -1.24 4.10 -1.41
CA PHE A 262 -0.85 2.78 -0.92
C PHE A 262 0.29 2.25 -1.79
N LYS A 263 1.50 2.26 -1.23
CA LYS A 263 2.76 1.87 -1.91
C LYS A 263 2.86 0.36 -2.00
N TYR A 264 2.58 -0.33 -0.89
CA TYR A 264 2.75 -1.77 -0.74
C TYR A 264 1.41 -2.50 -0.77
N HIS A 265 1.25 -3.41 -1.73
CA HIS A 265 -0.02 -4.11 -1.98
C HIS A 265 -0.15 -5.39 -1.16
N CYS A 266 0.06 -5.27 0.15
CA CYS A 266 -0.08 -6.35 1.13
C CYS A 266 -0.81 -5.81 2.36
N PHE A 267 -2.15 -5.71 2.26
CA PHE A 267 -2.96 -5.08 3.30
C PHE A 267 -3.21 -6.04 4.47
N PHE A 268 -2.76 -5.65 5.66
CA PHE A 268 -2.92 -6.43 6.88
C PHE A 268 -4.11 -5.93 7.68
N ASP A 269 -4.93 -6.86 8.16
CA ASP A 269 -6.02 -6.59 9.11
C ASP A 269 -6.94 -5.44 8.67
N LEU A 270 -7.52 -5.52 7.46
CA LEU A 270 -8.57 -4.58 7.05
C LEU A 270 -9.84 -4.87 7.86
N ASN A 271 -10.13 -4.01 8.84
CA ASN A 271 -11.23 -4.20 9.77
C ASN A 271 -12.31 -3.11 9.59
N PRO A 272 -13.52 -3.44 9.09
CA PRO A 272 -14.65 -2.52 8.94
C PRO A 272 -14.92 -1.61 10.14
N LYS A 273 -14.71 -2.12 11.36
CA LYS A 273 -15.01 -1.41 12.62
C LYS A 273 -14.05 -0.24 12.87
N TYR A 274 -12.78 -0.40 12.50
CA TYR A 274 -11.71 0.57 12.81
C TYR A 274 -11.19 1.33 11.59
N ASP A 275 -11.35 0.75 10.39
CA ASP A 275 -10.66 1.19 9.17
C ASP A 275 -11.58 1.90 8.17
N ALA A 276 -12.62 2.60 8.62
CA ALA A 276 -13.58 3.22 7.70
C ALA A 276 -12.91 4.17 6.68
N VAL A 277 -11.98 5.03 7.12
CA VAL A 277 -11.22 5.92 6.22
C VAL A 277 -10.22 5.12 5.37
N ARG A 278 -9.44 4.22 5.98
CA ARG A 278 -8.44 3.39 5.28
C ARG A 278 -9.08 2.54 4.17
N ILE A 279 -10.19 1.85 4.46
CA ILE A 279 -10.94 1.05 3.48
C ILE A 279 -11.51 1.94 2.38
N THR A 280 -12.05 3.11 2.72
CA THR A 280 -12.60 4.05 1.73
C THR A 280 -11.50 4.56 0.79
N GLN A 281 -10.37 5.01 1.31
CA GLN A 281 -9.25 5.48 0.48
C GLN A 281 -8.65 4.34 -0.35
N LEU A 282 -8.60 3.12 0.17
CA LEU A 282 -8.12 1.95 -0.56
C LEU A 282 -9.08 1.56 -1.70
N TYR A 283 -10.39 1.58 -1.43
CA TYR A 283 -11.43 1.41 -2.44
C TYR A 283 -11.30 2.48 -3.53
N GLU A 284 -11.14 3.75 -3.17
CA GLU A 284 -10.99 4.83 -4.15
C GLU A 284 -9.72 4.66 -5.00
N GLN A 285 -8.59 4.24 -4.41
CA GLN A 285 -7.39 3.93 -5.19
C GLN A 285 -7.63 2.80 -6.19
N ALA A 286 -8.29 1.73 -5.75
CA ALA A 286 -8.64 0.61 -6.61
C ALA A 286 -9.61 1.03 -7.72
N ARG A 287 -10.63 1.83 -7.39
CA ARG A 287 -11.63 2.35 -8.33
C ARG A 287 -10.96 3.16 -9.44
N TRP A 288 -10.10 4.11 -9.09
CA TRP A 288 -9.36 4.89 -10.08
C TRP A 288 -8.44 4.04 -10.93
N ALA A 289 -7.76 3.05 -10.35
CA ALA A 289 -6.90 2.13 -11.09
C ALA A 289 -7.68 1.30 -12.12
N ILE A 290 -8.93 0.90 -11.82
CA ILE A 290 -9.82 0.20 -12.74
C ILE A 290 -10.37 1.14 -13.82
N LEU A 291 -10.90 2.31 -13.43
CA LEU A 291 -11.53 3.25 -14.38
C LEU A 291 -10.52 3.86 -15.36
N LEU A 292 -9.29 4.10 -14.92
CA LEU A 292 -8.20 4.63 -15.74
C LEU A 292 -7.39 3.52 -16.46
N GLU A 293 -7.77 2.25 -16.28
CA GLU A 293 -7.08 1.06 -16.80
C GLU A 293 -5.58 1.03 -16.46
N GLU A 294 -5.21 1.47 -15.25
CA GLU A 294 -3.87 1.24 -14.70
C GLU A 294 -3.62 -0.24 -14.41
N ILE A 295 -4.70 -1.01 -14.19
CA ILE A 295 -4.70 -2.47 -14.11
C ILE A 295 -5.75 -3.03 -15.07
N GLU A 296 -5.40 -4.10 -15.78
CA GLU A 296 -6.32 -4.75 -16.70
C GLU A 296 -7.28 -5.67 -15.96
N CYS A 297 -8.54 -5.70 -16.42
CA CYS A 297 -9.54 -6.67 -15.99
C CYS A 297 -10.35 -7.18 -17.19
N THR A 298 -11.00 -8.32 -17.01
CA THR A 298 -11.91 -8.89 -18.02
C THR A 298 -13.20 -8.08 -18.13
N GLU A 299 -13.97 -8.32 -19.19
CA GLU A 299 -15.28 -7.69 -19.36
C GLU A 299 -16.26 -8.03 -18.23
N GLU A 300 -16.29 -9.29 -17.78
CA GLU A 300 -17.15 -9.73 -16.67
C GLU A 300 -16.73 -9.05 -15.36
N GLU A 301 -15.43 -8.91 -15.12
CA GLU A 301 -14.91 -8.21 -13.94
C GLU A 301 -15.22 -6.71 -13.98
N MET A 302 -15.11 -6.05 -15.13
CA MET A 302 -15.49 -4.65 -15.29
C MET A 302 -16.98 -4.42 -14.94
N LEU A 303 -17.87 -5.30 -15.40
CA LEU A 303 -19.31 -5.21 -15.07
C LEU A 303 -19.56 -5.40 -13.56
N MET A 304 -18.84 -6.32 -12.92
CA MET A 304 -18.89 -6.51 -11.47
C MET A 304 -18.37 -5.29 -10.70
N PHE A 305 -17.26 -4.68 -11.14
CA PHE A 305 -16.76 -3.44 -10.54
C PHE A 305 -17.76 -2.30 -10.73
N ALA A 306 -18.41 -2.22 -11.89
CA ALA A 306 -19.44 -1.21 -12.16
C ALA A 306 -20.67 -1.39 -11.26
N SER A 307 -21.14 -2.63 -11.04
CA SER A 307 -22.27 -2.90 -10.15
C SER A 307 -21.97 -2.58 -8.69
N LEU A 308 -20.77 -2.90 -8.21
CA LEU A 308 -20.31 -2.50 -6.88
C LEU A 308 -20.25 -0.99 -6.71
N GLN A 309 -19.66 -0.28 -7.69
CA GLN A 309 -19.60 1.19 -7.65
C GLN A 309 -21.00 1.78 -7.62
N TYR A 310 -21.91 1.29 -8.46
CA TYR A 310 -23.31 1.72 -8.46
C TYR A 310 -23.96 1.52 -7.10
N HIS A 311 -23.77 0.34 -6.49
CA HIS A 311 -24.32 0.04 -5.17
C HIS A 311 -23.75 0.95 -4.08
N ILE A 312 -22.43 1.14 -4.07
CA ILE A 312 -21.72 2.04 -3.13
C ILE A 312 -22.24 3.48 -3.29
N CYS A 313 -22.38 3.98 -4.51
CA CYS A 313 -22.94 5.31 -4.78
C CYS A 313 -24.38 5.42 -4.28
N LYS A 314 -25.23 4.43 -4.59
CA LYS A 314 -26.63 4.38 -4.16
C LYS A 314 -26.74 4.44 -2.62
N LEU A 315 -25.94 3.65 -1.92
CA LEU A 315 -25.94 3.63 -0.45
C LEU A 315 -25.41 4.94 0.13
N THR A 316 -24.32 5.48 -0.41
CA THR A 316 -23.70 6.74 0.06
C THR A 316 -24.67 7.93 -0.05
N MET A 317 -25.49 7.98 -1.11
CA MET A 317 -26.50 9.04 -1.29
C MET A 317 -27.79 8.82 -0.48
N SER A 318 -28.03 7.59 0.00
CA SER A 318 -29.25 7.23 0.75
C SER A 318 -29.08 7.41 2.26
N THR A 319 -27.85 7.40 2.77
CA THR A 319 -27.54 7.69 4.18
C THR A 319 -27.90 9.13 4.52
N LYS A 320 -28.98 9.33 5.29
CA LYS A 320 -29.21 10.54 6.08
C LYS A 320 -28.13 10.62 7.19
N PRO A 321 -27.78 11.84 7.69
CA PRO A 321 -26.84 11.97 8.80
C PRO A 321 -27.32 11.09 9.96
N VAL A 322 -26.43 10.23 10.44
CA VAL A 322 -26.70 9.24 11.48
C VAL A 322 -26.90 9.98 12.80
N ASP A 323 -28.13 9.94 13.33
CA ASP A 323 -28.36 10.18 14.75
C ASP A 323 -27.91 8.91 15.48
N LEU A 324 -26.83 9.01 16.27
CA LEU A 324 -26.17 7.89 16.94
C LEU A 324 -27.02 7.26 18.07
N SER A 325 -28.32 7.58 18.15
CA SER A 325 -29.24 7.06 19.18
C SER A 325 -30.01 5.81 18.78
N ASP A 326 -30.04 5.45 17.49
CA ASP A 326 -30.93 4.39 16.95
C ASP A 326 -30.19 3.27 16.19
N GLU A 327 -28.91 3.01 16.49
CA GLU A 327 -28.35 1.70 16.16
C GLU A 327 -28.93 0.70 17.18
N PRO A 328 -29.62 -0.38 16.75
CA PRO A 328 -29.95 -1.45 17.67
C PRO A 328 -28.63 -1.96 18.23
N GLU A 329 -28.45 -1.91 19.55
CA GLU A 329 -27.39 -2.63 20.25
C GLU A 329 -27.39 -4.05 19.69
N ILE A 330 -26.42 -4.36 18.84
CA ILE A 330 -26.16 -5.72 18.40
C ILE A 330 -25.80 -6.43 19.71
N ASP A 331 -26.74 -7.23 20.21
CA ASP A 331 -26.61 -7.94 21.45
C ASP A 331 -25.31 -8.76 21.36
N GLU A 332 -24.24 -8.26 21.98
CA GLU A 332 -22.91 -8.88 21.98
C GLU A 332 -23.01 -10.28 22.61
N VAL A 333 -24.07 -10.50 23.40
CA VAL A 333 -24.46 -11.79 23.92
C VAL A 333 -24.99 -12.70 22.82
N GLU A 334 -25.79 -12.23 21.85
CA GLU A 334 -26.29 -13.04 20.72
C GLU A 334 -25.21 -13.32 19.66
N ALA A 335 -24.29 -12.38 19.41
CA ALA A 335 -23.14 -12.61 18.53
C ALA A 335 -22.11 -13.55 19.18
N ALA A 336 -21.85 -13.41 20.49
CA ALA A 336 -21.03 -14.35 21.25
C ALA A 336 -21.71 -15.71 21.43
N LEU A 337 -23.04 -15.74 21.63
CA LEU A 337 -23.85 -16.95 21.68
C LEU A 337 -23.87 -17.64 20.32
N SER A 338 -24.00 -16.94 19.20
CA SER A 338 -23.92 -17.54 17.86
C SER A 338 -22.51 -18.10 17.60
N HIS A 339 -21.45 -17.43 18.09
CA HIS A 339 -20.08 -17.93 17.99
C HIS A 339 -19.82 -19.13 18.91
N LEU A 340 -20.49 -19.21 20.07
CA LEU A 340 -20.45 -20.33 21.01
C LEU A 340 -21.35 -21.49 20.58
N GLU A 341 -22.57 -21.25 20.08
CA GLU A 341 -23.51 -22.22 19.50
C GLU A 341 -22.92 -22.85 18.25
N THR A 342 -22.28 -22.08 17.37
CA THR A 342 -21.56 -22.65 16.22
C THR A 342 -20.39 -23.54 16.67
N THR A 343 -19.87 -23.34 17.89
CA THR A 343 -18.80 -24.16 18.49
C THR A 343 -19.34 -25.33 19.32
N LEU A 344 -20.60 -25.29 19.77
CA LEU A 344 -21.21 -26.26 20.69
C LEU A 344 -22.29 -27.14 20.05
N GLU A 345 -23.00 -26.68 19.02
CA GLU A 345 -24.08 -27.45 18.35
C GLU A 345 -23.56 -28.48 17.34
N GLY A 346 -22.25 -28.57 17.14
CA GLY A 346 -21.62 -29.63 16.35
C GLY A 346 -21.19 -30.87 17.15
N ARG A 347 -21.40 -30.92 18.48
CA ARG A 347 -20.76 -31.93 19.34
C ARG A 347 -21.77 -32.81 20.07
N SER A 348 -22.11 -33.93 19.44
CA SER A 348 -22.43 -35.14 20.20
C SER A 348 -21.15 -35.57 20.93
N THR A 349 -21.17 -35.52 22.26
CA THR A 349 -20.00 -35.68 23.14
C THR A 349 -19.39 -37.09 23.14
N ASP A 350 -19.98 -38.05 22.43
CA ASP A 350 -19.53 -39.45 22.41
C ASP A 350 -18.53 -39.80 21.28
N ARG A 351 -18.19 -38.86 20.38
CA ARG A 351 -17.24 -39.11 19.25
C ARG A 351 -15.90 -38.38 19.33
N ILE A 352 -15.70 -37.48 20.30
CA ILE A 352 -14.54 -36.56 20.35
C ILE A 352 -13.20 -37.27 20.61
N LEU A 353 -13.20 -38.48 21.16
CA LEU A 353 -11.96 -39.21 21.46
C LEU A 353 -11.34 -39.95 20.27
N GLU A 354 -12.06 -40.15 19.17
CA GLU A 354 -11.53 -40.83 17.97
C GLU A 354 -11.06 -39.87 16.86
N ASP A 355 -11.42 -38.57 16.92
CA ASP A 355 -11.26 -37.62 15.79
C ASP A 355 -10.09 -36.61 15.93
N ILE A 356 -9.37 -36.57 17.07
CA ILE A 356 -8.29 -35.58 17.29
C ILE A 356 -7.00 -35.95 16.54
N THR A 357 -6.91 -37.15 15.98
CA THR A 357 -5.74 -37.64 15.23
C THR A 357 -5.88 -37.60 13.71
N ASP A 358 -7.05 -37.23 13.17
CA ASP A 358 -7.28 -37.24 11.73
C ASP A 358 -6.91 -35.91 11.06
N ILE A 359 -5.79 -35.94 10.33
CA ILE A 359 -5.33 -34.83 9.49
C ILE A 359 -6.37 -34.59 8.39
N PRO A 360 -6.98 -33.39 8.30
CA PRO A 360 -7.99 -33.09 7.29
C PRO A 360 -7.44 -33.32 5.88
N LYS A 361 -8.17 -34.11 5.08
CA LYS A 361 -7.83 -34.40 3.68
C LYS A 361 -8.97 -34.03 2.75
N LEU A 362 -8.61 -33.56 1.54
CA LEU A 362 -9.55 -33.27 0.46
C LEU A 362 -9.25 -34.23 -0.69
N GLU A 363 -10.26 -34.94 -1.18
CA GLU A 363 -10.07 -35.97 -2.20
C GLU A 363 -11.12 -35.81 -3.29
N ASP A 364 -10.70 -35.63 -4.54
CA ASP A 364 -11.59 -35.40 -5.67
C ASP A 364 -10.92 -35.81 -6.99
N THR A 365 -11.74 -36.08 -8.00
CA THR A 365 -11.28 -36.19 -9.39
C THR A 365 -11.16 -34.79 -9.99
N LEU A 366 -9.97 -34.42 -10.48
CA LEU A 366 -9.71 -33.12 -11.11
C LEU A 366 -8.94 -33.28 -12.43
N LYS A 367 -8.93 -32.21 -13.23
CA LYS A 367 -8.22 -32.17 -14.51
C LYS A 367 -6.92 -31.38 -14.40
N LEU A 368 -5.82 -31.97 -14.88
CA LEU A 368 -4.46 -31.43 -14.82
C LEU A 368 -3.94 -31.06 -16.21
N TYR A 369 -3.32 -29.88 -16.33
CA TYR A 369 -2.56 -29.46 -17.51
C TYR A 369 -1.20 -28.88 -17.13
N ARG A 370 -0.17 -29.17 -17.95
CA ARG A 370 1.20 -28.65 -17.81
C ARG A 370 1.75 -28.11 -19.13
N PRO A 371 2.30 -26.89 -19.17
CA PRO A 371 2.81 -26.27 -20.40
C PRO A 371 4.01 -26.95 -21.06
N LYS A 372 4.83 -27.71 -20.30
CA LYS A 372 6.09 -28.30 -20.81
C LYS A 372 5.92 -29.52 -21.74
N ARG A 373 4.70 -29.92 -22.09
CA ARG A 373 4.42 -31.02 -23.04
C ARG A 373 3.83 -30.46 -24.34
N LEU A 374 4.22 -31.04 -25.48
CA LEU A 374 3.82 -30.66 -26.85
C LEU A 374 2.30 -30.65 -27.13
N LEU A 375 1.45 -31.01 -26.17
CA LEU A 375 -0.01 -31.09 -26.30
C LEU A 375 -0.71 -30.31 -25.18
N ARG A 376 -1.57 -29.36 -25.57
CA ARG A 376 -2.46 -28.59 -24.68
C ARG A 376 -3.71 -29.39 -24.29
N THR A 377 -3.52 -30.52 -23.61
CA THR A 377 -4.65 -31.39 -23.23
C THR A 377 -4.72 -31.56 -21.71
N PHE A 378 -5.85 -31.21 -21.12
CA PHE A 378 -6.17 -31.57 -19.74
C PHE A 378 -6.35 -33.09 -19.63
N LYS A 379 -5.79 -33.69 -18.57
CA LYS A 379 -5.95 -35.11 -18.24
C LYS A 379 -6.54 -35.25 -16.84
N GLU A 380 -7.43 -36.20 -16.68
CA GLU A 380 -8.13 -36.45 -15.42
C GLU A 380 -7.32 -37.37 -14.50
N TYR A 381 -7.26 -37.03 -13.21
CA TYR A 381 -6.55 -37.76 -12.17
C TYR A 381 -7.33 -37.69 -10.85
N TRP A 382 -7.03 -38.61 -9.93
CA TRP A 382 -7.52 -38.57 -8.56
C TRP A 382 -6.55 -37.75 -7.70
N PHE A 383 -7.01 -36.65 -7.13
CA PHE A 383 -6.21 -35.75 -6.31
C PHE A 383 -6.49 -35.97 -4.83
N VAL A 384 -5.43 -35.90 -4.02
CA VAL A 384 -5.46 -35.94 -2.56
C VAL A 384 -4.69 -34.73 -2.04
N PHE A 385 -5.39 -33.82 -1.39
CA PHE A 385 -4.79 -32.72 -0.64
C PHE A 385 -4.62 -33.16 0.82
N ARG A 386 -3.40 -33.09 1.33
CA ARG A 386 -3.08 -33.34 2.75
C ARG A 386 -2.02 -32.36 3.22
N ASP A 387 -2.19 -31.86 4.44
CA ASP A 387 -1.33 -30.84 5.06
C ASP A 387 -1.21 -29.57 4.20
N THR A 388 -0.09 -29.44 3.46
CA THR A 388 0.24 -28.34 2.57
C THR A 388 0.65 -28.83 1.18
N SER A 389 0.31 -30.08 0.84
CA SER A 389 0.73 -30.73 -0.40
C SER A 389 -0.45 -31.33 -1.15
N ILE A 390 -0.34 -31.31 -2.49
CA ILE A 390 -1.25 -32.00 -3.39
C ILE A 390 -0.53 -33.22 -3.96
N SER A 391 -1.09 -34.41 -3.75
CA SER A 391 -0.66 -35.63 -4.43
C SER A 391 -1.73 -36.03 -5.44
N TYR A 392 -1.34 -36.59 -6.58
CA TYR A 392 -2.32 -37.10 -7.53
C TYR A 392 -1.94 -38.47 -8.11
N TYR A 393 -2.96 -39.23 -8.45
CA TYR A 393 -2.90 -40.64 -8.81
C TYR A 393 -3.71 -40.90 -10.08
N LYS A 394 -3.51 -42.06 -10.71
CA LYS A 394 -4.22 -42.40 -11.95
C LYS A 394 -5.73 -42.51 -11.71
N ASN A 395 -6.13 -43.05 -10.56
CA ASN A 395 -7.51 -43.24 -10.12
C ASN A 395 -7.55 -43.42 -8.59
N LYS A 396 -8.76 -43.49 -8.03
CA LYS A 396 -8.98 -43.61 -6.59
C LYS A 396 -8.38 -44.90 -6.00
N GLU A 397 -8.39 -46.00 -6.74
CA GLU A 397 -7.87 -47.29 -6.29
C GLU A 397 -6.35 -47.24 -6.10
N SER A 398 -5.65 -46.45 -6.92
CA SER A 398 -4.20 -46.24 -6.81
C SER A 398 -3.78 -45.25 -5.71
N ALA A 399 -4.71 -44.61 -5.01
CA ALA A 399 -4.42 -43.59 -3.99
C ALA A 399 -3.70 -44.11 -2.75
N ASN A 400 -3.71 -45.44 -2.53
CA ASN A 400 -2.98 -46.09 -1.44
C ASN A 400 -1.52 -46.44 -1.82
N GLY A 401 -1.13 -46.23 -3.08
CA GLY A 401 0.22 -46.47 -3.59
C GLY A 401 1.08 -45.20 -3.62
N GLU A 402 2.16 -45.24 -4.38
CA GLU A 402 3.01 -44.07 -4.60
C GLU A 402 2.30 -43.06 -5.54
N PRO A 403 2.25 -41.76 -5.17
CA PRO A 403 1.65 -40.75 -6.04
C PRO A 403 2.44 -40.59 -7.33
N ILE A 404 1.75 -40.25 -8.42
CA ILE A 404 2.42 -39.92 -9.69
C ILE A 404 3.40 -38.75 -9.46
N GLU A 405 2.99 -37.80 -8.63
CA GLU A 405 3.82 -36.70 -8.16
C GLU A 405 3.16 -36.06 -6.94
N GLN A 406 3.99 -35.46 -6.09
CA GLN A 406 3.57 -34.65 -4.96
C GLN A 406 4.02 -33.20 -5.17
N LEU A 407 3.06 -32.28 -5.13
CA LEU A 407 3.24 -30.84 -5.28
C LEU A 407 3.24 -30.20 -3.89
N HIS A 408 4.39 -29.69 -3.46
CA HIS A 408 4.48 -28.92 -2.23
C HIS A 408 4.04 -27.48 -2.50
N LEU A 409 2.99 -27.03 -1.82
CA LEU A 409 2.37 -25.72 -2.12
C LEU A 409 2.95 -24.57 -1.31
N ARG A 410 3.81 -24.83 -0.33
CA ARG A 410 4.38 -23.76 0.50
C ARG A 410 5.12 -22.74 -0.38
N GLY A 411 4.73 -21.47 -0.30
CA GLY A 411 5.30 -20.40 -1.13
C GLY A 411 4.87 -20.42 -2.61
N CYS A 412 3.93 -21.28 -3.01
CA CYS A 412 3.34 -21.24 -4.34
C CYS A 412 2.45 -20.00 -4.53
N GLU A 413 2.18 -19.64 -5.78
CA GLU A 413 1.18 -18.62 -6.09
C GLU A 413 -0.05 -19.27 -6.70
N VAL A 414 -1.20 -18.91 -6.16
CA VAL A 414 -2.50 -19.47 -6.51
C VAL A 414 -3.27 -18.43 -7.29
N VAL A 415 -3.22 -18.53 -8.61
CA VAL A 415 -3.88 -17.59 -9.52
C VAL A 415 -5.24 -18.18 -9.95
N PRO A 416 -6.35 -17.45 -9.77
CA PRO A 416 -7.63 -17.91 -10.28
C PRO A 416 -7.66 -17.85 -11.81
N ASP A 417 -8.15 -18.91 -12.45
CA ASP A 417 -8.49 -18.96 -13.87
C ASP A 417 -9.98 -19.34 -14.02
N VAL A 418 -10.84 -18.40 -13.63
CA VAL A 418 -12.29 -18.64 -13.52
C VAL A 418 -13.08 -17.79 -14.51
N ASN A 419 -13.97 -18.45 -15.22
CA ASN A 419 -15.11 -17.84 -15.89
C ASN A 419 -16.37 -18.62 -15.47
N VAL A 420 -17.27 -17.97 -14.73
CA VAL A 420 -18.48 -18.61 -14.18
C VAL A 420 -19.46 -18.93 -15.30
N THR A 421 -19.63 -18.01 -16.26
CA THR A 421 -20.52 -18.14 -17.42
C THR A 421 -20.17 -19.35 -18.28
N GLU A 422 -18.88 -19.57 -18.55
CA GLU A 422 -18.34 -20.67 -19.34
C GLU A 422 -18.14 -21.95 -18.52
N LYS A 423 -18.55 -21.97 -17.24
CA LYS A 423 -18.31 -23.07 -16.29
C LYS A 423 -16.83 -23.50 -16.27
N LYS A 424 -15.94 -22.51 -16.32
CA LYS A 424 -14.50 -22.70 -16.27
C LYS A 424 -14.02 -22.39 -14.85
N PHE A 425 -13.67 -23.43 -14.11
CA PHE A 425 -13.20 -23.31 -12.73
C PHE A 425 -11.74 -23.77 -12.61
N GLY A 426 -10.81 -22.95 -13.10
CA GLY A 426 -9.38 -23.25 -13.11
C GLY A 426 -8.60 -22.60 -11.96
N ILE A 427 -7.61 -23.32 -11.46
CA ILE A 427 -6.60 -22.86 -10.50
C ILE A 427 -5.24 -23.01 -11.18
N LYS A 428 -4.55 -21.90 -11.43
CA LYS A 428 -3.16 -21.90 -11.89
C LYS A 428 -2.25 -21.83 -10.66
N LEU A 429 -1.47 -22.88 -10.46
CA LEU A 429 -0.44 -22.98 -9.43
C LEU A 429 0.92 -22.68 -10.04
N LEU A 430 1.62 -21.70 -9.49
CA LEU A 430 3.02 -21.43 -9.80
C LEU A 430 3.85 -21.99 -8.64
N LEU A 431 4.43 -23.17 -8.82
CA LEU A 431 5.20 -23.89 -7.81
C LEU A 431 6.68 -23.48 -7.86
N PRO A 432 7.30 -23.07 -6.74
CA PRO A 432 8.70 -22.69 -6.74
C PRO A 432 9.59 -23.92 -6.98
N VAL A 433 10.53 -23.81 -7.91
CA VAL A 433 11.57 -24.82 -8.20
C VAL A 433 12.94 -24.14 -8.31
N ALA A 434 14.02 -24.92 -8.27
CA ALA A 434 15.41 -24.45 -8.33
C ALA A 434 15.66 -23.35 -9.39
N ASP A 435 15.21 -23.61 -10.62
CA ASP A 435 15.47 -22.76 -11.78
C ASP A 435 14.25 -21.90 -12.19
N GLY A 436 13.40 -21.51 -11.23
CA GLY A 436 12.26 -20.60 -11.47
C GLY A 436 10.93 -21.13 -10.94
N MET A 437 9.90 -21.15 -11.77
CA MET A 437 8.55 -21.58 -11.37
C MET A 437 8.05 -22.69 -12.29
N ASN A 438 7.53 -23.76 -11.72
CA ASN A 438 6.80 -24.79 -12.45
C ASN A 438 5.31 -24.44 -12.48
N GLU A 439 4.75 -24.29 -13.68
CA GLU A 439 3.33 -23.95 -13.84
C GLU A 439 2.48 -25.22 -13.93
N VAL A 440 1.44 -25.28 -13.10
CA VAL A 440 0.49 -26.39 -13.04
C VAL A 440 -0.91 -25.82 -13.07
N TYR A 441 -1.75 -26.34 -13.96
CA TYR A 441 -3.14 -25.93 -14.09
C TYR A 441 -4.04 -27.06 -13.60
N ILE A 442 -4.83 -26.77 -12.57
CA ILE A 442 -5.86 -27.67 -12.05
C ILE A 442 -7.22 -27.11 -12.48
N ARG A 443 -8.12 -27.96 -12.95
CA ARG A 443 -9.48 -27.58 -13.32
C ARG A 443 -10.48 -28.44 -12.56
N CYS A 444 -11.38 -27.75 -11.86
CA CYS A 444 -12.50 -28.31 -11.12
C CYS A 444 -13.74 -28.36 -12.02
N ASP A 445 -14.71 -29.20 -11.64
CA ASP A 445 -15.94 -29.40 -12.42
C ASP A 445 -17.06 -28.42 -12.04
N HIS A 446 -17.11 -27.96 -10.79
CA HIS A 446 -18.14 -27.03 -10.30
C HIS A 446 -17.65 -26.07 -9.21
N GLU A 447 -18.45 -25.04 -8.92
CA GLU A 447 -18.12 -23.93 -7.99
C GLU A 447 -17.73 -24.39 -6.58
N THR A 448 -18.53 -25.29 -6.00
CA THR A 448 -18.27 -25.81 -4.64
C THR A 448 -16.94 -26.56 -4.54
N GLN A 449 -16.60 -27.35 -5.57
CA GLN A 449 -15.32 -28.05 -5.63
C GLN A 449 -14.19 -27.03 -5.76
N TYR A 450 -14.31 -26.08 -6.69
CA TYR A 450 -13.33 -25.01 -6.85
C TYR A 450 -13.09 -24.21 -5.57
N ALA A 451 -14.14 -23.82 -4.85
CA ALA A 451 -14.01 -23.02 -3.64
C ALA A 451 -13.21 -23.74 -2.55
N LYS A 452 -13.48 -25.03 -2.33
CA LYS A 452 -12.73 -25.89 -1.39
C LYS A 452 -11.26 -26.02 -1.81
N TRP A 453 -11.00 -26.41 -3.05
CA TRP A 453 -9.64 -26.62 -3.56
C TRP A 453 -8.83 -25.32 -3.60
N LYS A 454 -9.43 -24.20 -3.99
CA LYS A 454 -8.77 -22.89 -3.99
C LYS A 454 -8.47 -22.40 -2.58
N ALA A 455 -9.41 -22.49 -1.64
CA ALA A 455 -9.17 -22.12 -0.24
C ALA A 455 -8.01 -22.93 0.35
N ALA A 456 -7.98 -24.24 0.10
CA ALA A 456 -6.91 -25.12 0.54
C ALA A 456 -5.56 -24.69 -0.05
N CYS A 457 -5.49 -24.42 -1.35
CA CYS A 457 -4.28 -23.93 -2.01
C CYS A 457 -3.82 -22.58 -1.44
N ILE A 458 -4.74 -21.63 -1.22
CA ILE A 458 -4.44 -20.31 -0.64
C ILE A 458 -3.83 -20.46 0.76
N LEU A 459 -4.41 -21.30 1.62
CA LEU A 459 -3.85 -21.54 2.95
C LEU A 459 -2.49 -22.22 2.89
N ALA A 460 -2.34 -23.28 2.09
CA ALA A 460 -1.09 -24.00 1.98
C ALA A 460 0.03 -23.16 1.36
N SER A 461 -0.29 -22.21 0.47
CA SER A 461 0.67 -21.22 -0.03
C SER A 461 1.32 -20.39 1.08
N LYS A 462 0.57 -20.13 2.16
CA LYS A 462 0.99 -19.41 3.36
C LYS A 462 1.51 -20.36 4.46
N GLY A 463 1.67 -21.65 4.16
CA GLY A 463 2.08 -22.68 5.11
C GLY A 463 1.03 -23.07 6.15
N LYS A 464 -0.24 -22.70 5.94
CA LYS A 464 -1.37 -23.07 6.82
C LYS A 464 -2.10 -24.29 6.26
N THR A 465 -2.67 -25.12 7.14
CA THR A 465 -3.40 -26.34 6.75
C THR A 465 -4.91 -26.09 6.74
N MET A 466 -5.69 -27.06 6.25
CA MET A 466 -7.17 -27.02 6.31
C MET A 466 -7.73 -27.18 7.73
N ALA A 467 -6.90 -27.53 8.72
CA ALA A 467 -7.30 -27.63 10.12
C ALA A 467 -7.53 -26.26 10.79
N TYR A 468 -7.06 -25.16 10.18
CA TYR A 468 -7.28 -23.82 10.70
C TYR A 468 -8.72 -23.36 10.46
N SER A 469 -9.32 -22.69 11.45
CA SER A 469 -10.68 -22.13 11.37
C SER A 469 -10.91 -21.22 10.16
N SER A 470 -9.84 -20.54 9.70
CA SER A 470 -9.85 -19.69 8.51
C SER A 470 -10.19 -20.43 7.21
N TYR A 471 -10.06 -21.75 7.15
CA TYR A 471 -10.38 -22.52 5.94
C TYR A 471 -11.86 -22.41 5.56
N ASN A 472 -12.76 -22.66 6.51
CA ASN A 472 -14.20 -22.59 6.25
C ASN A 472 -14.65 -21.16 5.90
N THR A 473 -14.08 -20.16 6.56
CA THR A 473 -14.31 -18.75 6.23
C THR A 473 -13.85 -18.41 4.81
N GLU A 474 -12.66 -18.88 4.41
CA GLU A 474 -12.12 -18.66 3.06
C GLU A 474 -12.96 -19.36 1.99
N VAL A 475 -13.44 -20.58 2.24
CA VAL A 475 -14.37 -21.28 1.33
C VAL A 475 -15.65 -20.47 1.13
N LYS A 476 -16.28 -20.00 2.21
CA LYS A 476 -17.48 -19.15 2.14
C LYS A 476 -17.20 -17.86 1.36
N ASN A 477 -16.07 -17.20 1.64
CA ASN A 477 -15.66 -15.98 0.94
C ASN A 477 -15.55 -16.19 -0.58
N ILE A 478 -14.91 -17.29 -1.01
CA ILE A 478 -14.76 -17.65 -2.42
C ILE A 478 -16.11 -18.00 -3.04
N GLN A 479 -16.98 -18.75 -2.36
CA GLN A 479 -18.32 -19.07 -2.85
C GLN A 479 -19.15 -17.81 -3.09
N SER A 480 -19.20 -16.90 -2.12
CA SER A 480 -19.88 -15.62 -2.30
C SER A 480 -19.29 -14.80 -3.45
N PHE A 481 -17.96 -14.84 -3.62
CA PHE A 481 -17.30 -14.16 -4.73
C PHE A 481 -17.66 -14.76 -6.11
N LEU A 482 -17.82 -16.08 -6.21
CA LEU A 482 -18.27 -16.73 -7.44
C LEU A 482 -19.73 -16.41 -7.76
N GLN A 483 -20.61 -16.42 -6.76
CA GLN A 483 -22.01 -16.01 -6.90
C GLN A 483 -22.09 -14.58 -7.42
N MET A 484 -21.24 -13.70 -6.91
CA MET A 484 -21.12 -12.33 -7.38
C MET A 484 -20.61 -12.22 -8.83
N LYS A 485 -19.69 -13.10 -9.26
CA LYS A 485 -19.22 -13.18 -10.66
C LYS A 485 -20.27 -13.74 -11.62
N SER A 486 -21.25 -14.50 -11.14
CA SER A 486 -22.35 -15.00 -11.96
C SER A 486 -23.22 -13.83 -12.41
N LEU A 487 -23.31 -13.58 -13.72
CA LEU A 487 -24.22 -12.56 -14.28
C LEU A 487 -25.67 -13.08 -14.42
N ALA A 488 -25.93 -14.34 -14.08
CA ALA A 488 -27.25 -14.95 -14.19
C ALA A 488 -28.06 -14.75 -12.88
N PRO A 489 -29.34 -14.35 -12.96
CA PRO A 489 -30.22 -14.31 -11.80
C PRO A 489 -30.47 -15.72 -11.24
N PRO A 490 -30.72 -15.87 -9.93
CA PRO A 490 -31.18 -17.13 -9.37
C PRO A 490 -32.48 -17.61 -10.06
N PRO A 491 -32.66 -18.91 -10.31
CA PRO A 491 -33.88 -19.41 -10.93
C PRO A 491 -35.10 -19.12 -10.03
N GLY A 492 -36.04 -18.30 -10.52
CA GLY A 492 -37.34 -18.08 -9.88
C GLY A 492 -37.72 -16.64 -9.50
N GLN A 493 -36.92 -15.63 -9.82
CA GLN A 493 -37.25 -14.22 -9.55
C GLN A 493 -37.36 -13.39 -10.83
N ALA A 494 -38.45 -12.65 -10.99
CA ALA A 494 -38.66 -11.71 -12.09
C ALA A 494 -37.73 -10.49 -11.95
N ALA A 495 -37.33 -9.92 -13.09
CA ALA A 495 -36.54 -8.68 -13.13
C ALA A 495 -37.27 -7.55 -12.38
N PRO A 496 -36.58 -6.77 -11.53
CA PRO A 496 -37.22 -5.70 -10.78
C PRO A 496 -37.62 -4.54 -11.71
N ASP A 497 -38.73 -3.91 -11.33
CA ASP A 497 -39.29 -2.71 -11.95
C ASP A 497 -38.33 -1.52 -11.78
N VAL A 498 -38.10 -0.79 -12.86
CA VAL A 498 -37.04 0.22 -12.99
C VAL A 498 -37.61 1.60 -12.70
N GLU A 499 -37.73 1.98 -11.43
CA GLU A 499 -37.95 3.37 -10.99
C GLU A 499 -37.12 3.59 -9.70
N SER A 500 -36.31 4.63 -9.47
CA SER A 500 -36.12 5.93 -10.12
C SER A 500 -34.68 6.44 -9.83
N MET A 501 -33.82 6.34 -10.83
CA MET A 501 -32.62 7.15 -11.05
C MET A 501 -32.26 6.89 -12.51
N GLU A 502 -32.17 7.92 -13.36
CA GLU A 502 -31.57 7.75 -14.69
C GLU A 502 -30.10 7.33 -14.49
N MET A 503 -29.84 6.02 -14.48
CA MET A 503 -28.51 5.49 -14.23
C MET A 503 -27.64 5.78 -15.45
N ASN A 504 -26.74 6.76 -15.32
CA ASN A 504 -25.71 7.01 -16.32
C ASN A 504 -24.61 5.95 -16.21
N ALA A 505 -24.82 4.81 -16.87
CA ALA A 505 -23.96 3.62 -16.78
C ALA A 505 -22.51 3.87 -17.24
N GLU A 506 -22.29 4.83 -18.12
CA GLU A 506 -20.96 5.16 -18.65
C GLU A 506 -20.00 5.72 -17.59
N CYS A 507 -20.51 6.26 -16.48
CA CYS A 507 -19.70 6.76 -15.38
C CYS A 507 -19.12 5.66 -14.47
N PHE A 508 -19.55 4.41 -14.64
CA PHE A 508 -19.14 3.27 -13.80
C PHE A 508 -18.12 2.34 -14.47
N VAL A 509 -17.76 2.60 -15.72
CA VAL A 509 -16.86 1.77 -16.53
C VAL A 509 -15.73 2.60 -17.12
N SER A 510 -14.64 1.96 -17.54
CA SER A 510 -13.54 2.67 -18.20
C SER A 510 -13.99 3.28 -19.55
N PRO A 511 -13.31 4.31 -20.05
CA PRO A 511 -13.64 4.93 -21.34
C PRO A 511 -13.64 3.96 -22.53
N ARG A 512 -12.86 2.87 -22.46
CA ARG A 512 -12.83 1.84 -23.49
C ARG A 512 -14.14 1.06 -23.55
N TYR A 513 -14.71 0.70 -22.40
CA TYR A 513 -15.99 -0.01 -22.32
C TYR A 513 -17.17 0.93 -22.60
N ALA A 514 -17.11 2.19 -22.13
CA ALA A 514 -18.11 3.20 -22.44
C ALA A 514 -18.24 3.43 -23.96
N LYS A 515 -17.13 3.41 -24.71
CA LYS A 515 -17.16 3.52 -26.19
C LYS A 515 -17.66 2.26 -26.91
N ARG A 516 -17.50 1.09 -26.29
CA ARG A 516 -17.83 -0.20 -26.92
C ARG A 516 -19.32 -0.55 -26.85
N TYR A 517 -20.02 -0.08 -25.82
CA TYR A 517 -21.41 -0.44 -25.55
C TYR A 517 -22.30 0.80 -25.50
N LYS A 518 -23.57 0.66 -25.91
CA LYS A 518 -24.56 1.73 -25.73
C LYS A 518 -24.94 1.85 -24.25
N ASN A 519 -25.18 3.06 -23.75
CA ASN A 519 -25.57 3.33 -22.36
C ASN A 519 -26.66 2.37 -21.85
N LYS A 520 -27.78 2.24 -22.57
CA LYS A 520 -28.89 1.34 -22.21
C LYS A 520 -28.47 -0.11 -22.01
N GLN A 521 -27.57 -0.61 -22.86
CA GLN A 521 -27.06 -1.98 -22.76
C GLN A 521 -26.16 -2.16 -21.54
N LEU A 522 -25.29 -1.18 -21.25
CA LEU A 522 -24.49 -1.17 -20.03
C LEU A 522 -25.40 -1.13 -18.81
N SER A 523 -26.44 -0.28 -18.82
CA SER A 523 -27.36 -0.15 -17.71
C SER A 523 -28.05 -1.46 -17.36
N THR A 524 -28.57 -2.19 -18.37
CA THR A 524 -29.17 -3.50 -18.14
C THR A 524 -28.18 -4.49 -17.52
N ARG A 525 -26.95 -4.58 -18.06
CA ARG A 525 -25.94 -5.54 -17.56
C ARG A 525 -25.43 -5.21 -16.14
N ILE A 526 -25.32 -3.91 -15.81
CA ILE A 526 -24.94 -3.47 -14.47
C ILE A 526 -26.04 -3.81 -13.46
N LEU A 527 -27.32 -3.60 -13.83
CA LEU A 527 -28.45 -3.93 -12.95
C LEU A 527 -28.63 -5.45 -12.76
N GLU A 528 -28.38 -6.25 -13.80
CA GLU A 528 -28.34 -7.71 -13.69
C GLU A 528 -27.28 -8.17 -12.68
N ALA A 529 -26.07 -7.62 -12.76
CA ALA A 529 -24.99 -7.91 -11.81
C ALA A 529 -25.25 -7.33 -10.41
N HIS A 530 -26.02 -6.24 -10.30
CA HIS A 530 -26.37 -5.60 -9.02
C HIS A 530 -27.26 -6.48 -8.15
N HIS A 531 -28.16 -7.28 -8.76
CA HIS A 531 -29.08 -8.16 -8.02
C HIS A 531 -28.35 -9.05 -7.01
N ASN A 532 -27.21 -9.63 -7.43
CA ASN A 532 -26.41 -10.56 -6.64
C ASN A 532 -25.64 -9.90 -5.48
N ILE A 533 -25.63 -8.57 -5.39
CA ILE A 533 -24.92 -7.80 -4.36
C ILE A 533 -25.82 -6.80 -3.63
N SER A 534 -27.12 -6.80 -3.91
CA SER A 534 -28.08 -5.82 -3.42
C SER A 534 -28.22 -5.76 -1.89
N GLN A 535 -27.85 -6.84 -1.20
CA GLN A 535 -27.92 -7.00 0.26
C GLN A 535 -26.63 -6.58 1.00
N LEU A 536 -25.57 -6.21 0.28
CA LEU A 536 -24.32 -5.81 0.92
C LEU A 536 -24.49 -4.48 1.66
N THR A 537 -23.88 -4.36 2.83
CA THR A 537 -23.69 -3.05 3.46
C THR A 537 -22.68 -2.20 2.68
N LEU A 538 -22.65 -0.89 2.93
CA LEU A 538 -21.72 0.02 2.27
C LEU A 538 -20.26 -0.42 2.44
N MET A 539 -19.89 -0.86 3.66
CA MET A 539 -18.53 -1.26 3.97
C MET A 539 -18.17 -2.62 3.35
N GLU A 540 -19.10 -3.58 3.36
CA GLU A 540 -18.91 -4.86 2.71
C GLU A 540 -18.75 -4.71 1.19
N ALA A 541 -19.54 -3.84 0.56
CA ALA A 541 -19.40 -3.55 -0.86
C ALA A 541 -18.02 -2.98 -1.21
N LYS A 542 -17.50 -2.03 -0.41
CA LYS A 542 -16.12 -1.51 -0.55
C LYS A 542 -15.07 -2.62 -0.40
N LEU A 543 -15.22 -3.49 0.60
CA LEU A 543 -14.30 -4.62 0.80
C LEU A 543 -14.37 -5.64 -0.34
N ARG A 544 -15.55 -5.96 -0.85
CA ARG A 544 -15.73 -6.85 -2.01
C ARG A 544 -15.07 -6.26 -3.26
N PHE A 545 -15.16 -4.95 -3.46
CA PHE A 545 -14.42 -4.26 -4.53
C PHE A 545 -12.91 -4.46 -4.40
N ILE A 546 -12.37 -4.24 -3.20
CA ILE A 546 -10.93 -4.41 -2.93
C ILE A 546 -10.51 -5.87 -3.14
N GLN A 547 -11.29 -6.84 -2.66
CA GLN A 547 -11.03 -8.27 -2.84
C GLN A 547 -11.05 -8.68 -4.32
N ALA A 548 -12.01 -8.15 -5.10
CA ALA A 548 -12.06 -8.36 -6.54
C ALA A 548 -10.81 -7.79 -7.23
N TRP A 549 -10.40 -6.57 -6.86
CA TRP A 549 -9.17 -5.94 -7.35
C TRP A 549 -7.91 -6.74 -7.00
N GLN A 550 -7.82 -7.27 -5.77
CA GLN A 550 -6.73 -8.15 -5.32
C GLN A 550 -6.64 -9.47 -6.10
N SER A 551 -7.75 -9.92 -6.69
CA SER A 551 -7.80 -11.17 -7.46
C SER A 551 -7.30 -11.03 -8.90
N LEU A 552 -7.04 -9.81 -9.37
CA LEU A 552 -6.57 -9.55 -10.72
C LEU A 552 -5.11 -10.03 -10.92
N PRO A 553 -4.74 -10.56 -12.11
CA PRO A 553 -3.42 -11.16 -12.33
C PRO A 553 -2.23 -10.21 -12.11
N GLU A 554 -2.37 -8.94 -12.47
CA GLU A 554 -1.31 -7.93 -12.31
C GLU A 554 -1.36 -7.20 -10.96
N PHE A 555 -2.23 -7.62 -10.04
CA PHE A 555 -2.39 -6.95 -8.76
C PHE A 555 -1.07 -6.88 -7.99
N GLY A 556 -0.72 -5.66 -7.58
CA GLY A 556 0.42 -5.41 -6.72
C GLY A 556 1.79 -5.63 -7.35
N ILE A 557 1.89 -5.67 -8.69
CA ILE A 557 3.17 -5.70 -9.40
C ILE A 557 3.62 -4.25 -9.68
N LYS A 558 4.85 -3.91 -9.28
CA LYS A 558 5.52 -2.64 -9.57
C LYS A 558 6.65 -2.87 -10.56
N TYR A 559 6.60 -2.15 -11.68
CA TYR A 559 7.55 -2.31 -12.77
C TYR A 559 8.69 -1.30 -12.66
N TYR A 560 9.89 -1.72 -13.02
CA TYR A 560 11.11 -0.91 -13.10
C TYR A 560 11.92 -1.32 -14.33
N ILE A 561 12.53 -0.35 -15.02
CA ILE A 561 13.44 -0.65 -16.13
C ILE A 561 14.82 -0.91 -15.53
N VAL A 562 15.38 -2.09 -15.81
CA VAL A 562 16.66 -2.53 -15.29
C VAL A 562 17.53 -3.12 -16.39
N ARG A 563 18.83 -3.16 -16.16
CA ARG A 563 19.78 -3.90 -17.00
C ARG A 563 20.42 -5.00 -16.17
N PHE A 564 20.13 -6.26 -16.50
CA PHE A 564 20.73 -7.41 -15.84
C PHE A 564 22.21 -7.55 -16.21
N LYS A 565 23.03 -7.97 -15.25
CA LYS A 565 24.46 -8.22 -15.45
C LYS A 565 24.68 -9.21 -16.59
N GLY A 566 25.57 -8.87 -17.52
CA GLY A 566 25.84 -9.66 -18.72
C GLY A 566 24.86 -9.46 -19.88
N CYS A 567 23.76 -8.73 -19.68
CA CYS A 567 22.82 -8.37 -20.73
C CYS A 567 23.12 -6.99 -21.31
N LYS A 568 23.01 -6.84 -22.64
CA LYS A 568 23.20 -5.54 -23.33
C LYS A 568 21.91 -4.73 -23.48
N LYS A 569 20.76 -5.37 -23.34
CA LYS A 569 19.43 -4.77 -23.50
C LYS A 569 18.83 -4.48 -22.15
N ASP A 570 18.00 -3.45 -22.11
CA ASP A 570 17.16 -3.16 -20.95
C ASP A 570 15.95 -4.10 -20.93
N GLU A 571 15.54 -4.45 -19.72
CA GLU A 571 14.44 -5.35 -19.43
C GLU A 571 13.59 -4.78 -18.29
N ILE A 572 12.48 -5.43 -17.98
CA ILE A 572 11.57 -5.00 -16.91
C ILE A 572 11.73 -5.92 -15.70
N LEU A 573 11.92 -5.31 -14.54
CA LEU A 573 11.80 -5.96 -13.25
C LEU A 573 10.43 -5.65 -12.66
N GLY A 574 9.59 -6.67 -12.52
CA GLY A 574 8.37 -6.62 -11.72
C GLY A 574 8.66 -7.00 -10.28
N ILE A 575 8.24 -6.18 -9.33
CA ILE A 575 8.33 -6.44 -7.88
C ILE A 575 6.91 -6.61 -7.34
N SER A 576 6.64 -7.73 -6.69
CA SER A 576 5.39 -7.98 -5.98
C SER A 576 5.69 -8.36 -4.54
N TYR A 577 4.66 -8.53 -3.71
CA TYR A 577 4.82 -8.71 -2.27
C TYR A 577 5.64 -9.94 -1.85
N ASN A 578 5.76 -10.94 -2.73
CA ASN A 578 6.43 -12.21 -2.45
C ASN A 578 7.45 -12.64 -3.52
N ARG A 579 7.67 -11.82 -4.56
CA ARG A 579 8.49 -12.23 -5.71
C ARG A 579 9.04 -11.07 -6.52
N LEU A 580 10.10 -11.37 -7.26
CA LEU A 580 10.67 -10.58 -8.34
C LEU A 580 10.42 -11.32 -9.66
N ILE A 581 10.10 -10.58 -10.72
CA ILE A 581 9.78 -11.11 -12.04
C ILE A 581 10.64 -10.39 -13.07
N ARG A 582 11.49 -11.13 -13.79
CA ARG A 582 12.18 -10.64 -14.98
C ARG A 582 11.26 -10.78 -16.17
N ILE A 583 10.98 -9.67 -16.85
CA ILE A 583 10.05 -9.58 -17.96
C ILE A 583 10.79 -9.05 -19.17
N ASP A 584 10.62 -9.71 -20.31
CA ASP A 584 11.20 -9.26 -21.57
C ASP A 584 10.49 -7.98 -22.04
N MET A 585 11.26 -6.93 -22.29
CA MET A 585 10.72 -5.63 -22.65
C MET A 585 10.00 -5.62 -24.00
N SER A 586 10.39 -6.50 -24.94
CA SER A 586 9.84 -6.52 -26.30
C SER A 586 8.55 -7.35 -26.41
N THR A 587 8.51 -8.50 -25.76
CA THR A 587 7.41 -9.46 -25.81
C THR A 587 6.41 -9.27 -24.66
N ARG A 588 6.79 -8.56 -23.60
CA ARG A 588 6.00 -8.38 -22.35
C ARG A 588 5.74 -9.67 -21.59
N LEU A 589 6.46 -10.74 -21.90
CA LEU A 589 6.28 -12.03 -21.25
C LEU A 589 7.27 -12.22 -20.09
N PRO A 590 6.83 -12.86 -18.99
CA PRO A 590 7.73 -13.20 -17.90
C PRO A 590 8.76 -14.24 -18.37
N LEU A 591 10.03 -13.96 -18.12
CA LEU A 591 11.17 -14.83 -18.43
C LEU A 591 11.57 -15.68 -17.22
N THR A 592 11.67 -15.05 -16.05
CA THR A 592 12.15 -15.70 -14.82
C THR A 592 11.48 -15.07 -13.61
N THR A 593 11.17 -15.88 -12.60
CA THR A 593 10.55 -15.41 -11.35
C THR A 593 11.35 -15.93 -10.18
N TRP A 594 11.73 -15.04 -9.27
CA TRP A 594 12.42 -15.35 -8.02
C TRP A 594 11.52 -15.07 -6.82
N ARG A 595 11.54 -15.93 -5.81
CA ARG A 595 10.69 -15.80 -4.62
C ARG A 595 11.46 -15.20 -3.45
N PHE A 596 10.81 -14.32 -2.69
CA PHE A 596 11.39 -13.77 -1.47
C PHE A 596 11.62 -14.83 -0.39
N SER A 597 10.84 -15.92 -0.37
CA SER A 597 11.05 -17.03 0.57
C SER A 597 12.42 -17.71 0.42
N ASN A 598 13.01 -17.63 -0.77
CA ASN A 598 14.30 -18.25 -1.09
C ASN A 598 15.43 -17.23 -1.05
N MET A 599 15.14 -15.95 -0.73
CA MET A 599 16.12 -14.88 -0.70
C MET A 599 16.89 -14.94 0.62
N LYS A 600 18.22 -15.00 0.54
CA LYS A 600 19.10 -15.01 1.71
C LYS A 600 19.47 -13.59 2.13
N GLN A 601 19.89 -12.79 1.16
CA GLN A 601 20.34 -11.42 1.35
C GLN A 601 20.31 -10.65 0.03
N TRP A 602 20.30 -9.33 0.11
CA TRP A 602 20.58 -8.45 -1.02
C TRP A 602 21.56 -7.37 -0.58
N ASN A 603 22.39 -6.94 -1.52
CA ASN A 603 23.36 -5.88 -1.33
C ASN A 603 23.23 -4.86 -2.46
N VAL A 604 23.45 -3.59 -2.14
CA VAL A 604 23.47 -2.51 -3.13
C VAL A 604 24.86 -1.91 -3.15
N ASN A 605 25.51 -1.97 -4.30
CA ASN A 605 26.72 -1.20 -4.52
C ASN A 605 26.32 0.17 -5.08
N TRP A 606 26.41 1.19 -4.23
CA TRP A 606 26.04 2.57 -4.56
C TRP A 606 26.97 3.23 -5.58
N GLU A 607 28.25 2.84 -5.62
CA GLU A 607 29.25 3.41 -6.55
C GLU A 607 28.91 3.04 -8.00
N ILE A 608 28.61 1.76 -8.25
CA ILE A 608 28.26 1.26 -9.59
C ILE A 608 26.74 1.17 -9.81
N ARG A 609 25.93 1.61 -8.84
CA ARG A 609 24.45 1.58 -8.87
C ARG A 609 23.91 0.20 -9.27
N GLN A 610 24.36 -0.83 -8.57
CA GLN A 610 23.99 -2.21 -8.85
C GLN A 610 23.40 -2.88 -7.61
N VAL A 611 22.24 -3.51 -7.78
CA VAL A 611 21.62 -4.39 -6.78
C VAL A 611 22.05 -5.82 -7.10
N THR A 612 22.51 -6.54 -6.08
CA THR A 612 22.82 -7.98 -6.15
C THR A 612 21.97 -8.71 -5.12
N ILE A 613 21.28 -9.77 -5.52
CA ILE A 613 20.40 -10.56 -4.65
C ILE A 613 20.85 -12.02 -4.72
N GLU A 614 21.03 -12.61 -3.54
CA GLU A 614 21.40 -14.00 -3.37
C GLU A 614 20.20 -14.80 -2.90
N PHE A 615 19.93 -15.89 -3.61
CA PHE A 615 18.89 -16.85 -3.28
C PHE A 615 19.51 -18.18 -2.85
N ASP A 616 18.65 -19.09 -2.39
CA ASP A 616 19.00 -20.49 -2.16
C ASP A 616 19.57 -21.16 -3.40
N GLN A 617 20.26 -22.29 -3.17
CA GLN A 617 20.82 -23.14 -4.23
C GLN A 617 21.86 -22.42 -5.11
N ASN A 618 22.58 -21.44 -4.53
CA ASN A 618 23.63 -20.66 -5.18
C ASN A 618 23.15 -19.84 -6.39
N VAL A 619 21.86 -19.52 -6.45
CA VAL A 619 21.32 -18.61 -7.47
C VAL A 619 21.61 -17.17 -7.04
N SER A 620 22.30 -16.41 -7.89
CA SER A 620 22.57 -14.98 -7.67
C SER A 620 22.16 -14.18 -8.89
N VAL A 621 21.49 -13.05 -8.66
CA VAL A 621 21.09 -12.12 -9.72
C VAL A 621 21.64 -10.73 -9.41
N ALA A 622 22.12 -10.03 -10.44
CA ALA A 622 22.58 -8.66 -10.31
C ALA A 622 22.03 -7.81 -11.45
N PHE A 623 21.62 -6.58 -11.14
CA PHE A 623 21.09 -5.64 -12.12
C PHE A 623 21.32 -4.18 -11.70
N SER A 624 21.37 -3.27 -12.68
CA SER A 624 21.40 -1.82 -12.46
C SER A 624 20.08 -1.18 -12.89
N CYS A 625 19.53 -0.30 -12.05
CA CYS A 625 18.29 0.42 -12.34
C CYS A 625 18.54 1.49 -13.43
N GLN A 626 17.64 1.55 -14.42
CA GLN A 626 17.70 2.53 -15.51
C GLN A 626 16.59 3.60 -15.38
N SER A 627 15.41 3.21 -14.90
CA SER A 627 14.28 4.15 -14.73
C SER A 627 14.33 4.94 -13.42
N CYS A 628 15.07 4.49 -12.42
CA CYS A 628 15.11 5.09 -11.08
C CYS A 628 16.47 4.86 -10.40
N ASP A 629 16.68 5.52 -9.25
CA ASP A 629 17.77 5.19 -8.35
C ASP A 629 17.58 3.80 -7.73
N CYS A 630 18.68 3.06 -7.52
CA CYS A 630 18.65 1.75 -6.88
C CYS A 630 18.04 1.78 -5.47
N ARG A 631 18.06 2.93 -4.78
CA ARG A 631 17.39 3.14 -3.49
C ARG A 631 15.89 2.79 -3.55
N VAL A 632 15.21 3.12 -4.64
CA VAL A 632 13.77 2.84 -4.78
C VAL A 632 13.50 1.34 -4.81
N VAL A 633 14.27 0.59 -5.61
CA VAL A 633 14.13 -0.88 -5.69
C VAL A 633 14.57 -1.56 -4.39
N HIS A 634 15.66 -1.08 -3.79
CA HIS A 634 16.14 -1.52 -2.48
C HIS A 634 15.06 -1.38 -1.40
N GLU A 635 14.44 -0.19 -1.31
CA GLU A 635 13.37 0.08 -0.35
C GLU A 635 12.17 -0.82 -0.61
N TYR A 636 11.79 -1.06 -1.87
CA TYR A 636 10.67 -1.96 -2.18
C TYR A 636 10.90 -3.40 -1.71
N ILE A 637 12.11 -3.92 -1.88
CA ILE A 637 12.47 -5.26 -1.40
C ILE A 637 12.42 -5.27 0.14
N GLY A 638 13.12 -4.35 0.80
CA GLY A 638 13.17 -4.25 2.25
C GLY A 638 11.80 -4.03 2.89
N GLY A 639 10.98 -3.17 2.29
CA GLY A 639 9.62 -2.86 2.72
C GLY A 639 8.69 -4.06 2.61
N TYR A 640 8.71 -4.82 1.52
CA TYR A 640 7.89 -6.04 1.45
C TYR A 640 8.34 -7.12 2.45
N ILE A 641 9.66 -7.26 2.70
CA ILE A 641 10.16 -8.14 3.76
C ILE A 641 9.65 -7.67 5.12
N PHE A 642 9.79 -6.39 5.44
CA PHE A 642 9.27 -5.80 6.67
C PHE A 642 7.77 -6.07 6.86
N LEU A 643 6.97 -5.86 5.82
CA LEU A 643 5.52 -6.11 5.89
C LEU A 643 5.17 -7.59 6.09
N SER A 644 6.06 -8.50 5.69
CA SER A 644 5.89 -9.95 5.89
C SER A 644 6.20 -10.42 7.31
N THR A 645 6.93 -9.63 8.12
CA THR A 645 7.22 -9.96 9.51
C THR A 645 6.09 -9.58 10.47
N ARG A 646 5.03 -8.90 9.98
CA ARG A 646 3.86 -8.54 10.78
C ARG A 646 3.10 -9.80 11.22
N SER A 647 2.77 -9.88 12.49
CA SER A 647 1.96 -10.95 13.07
C SER A 647 0.77 -10.38 13.84
N LYS A 648 -0.28 -11.19 14.04
CA LYS A 648 -1.47 -10.77 14.81
C LYS A 648 -1.23 -10.75 16.32
N ASP A 649 -0.19 -11.47 16.79
CA ASP A 649 0.07 -11.71 18.21
C ASP A 649 1.12 -10.74 18.80
N GLN A 650 1.82 -9.97 17.96
CA GLN A 650 2.78 -8.95 18.38
C GLN A 650 2.09 -7.59 18.53
N ASN A 651 2.48 -6.84 19.56
CA ASN A 651 2.01 -5.47 19.82
C ASN A 651 1.93 -4.64 18.52
N GLU A 652 0.86 -3.88 18.36
CA GLU A 652 0.58 -3.06 17.17
C GLU A 652 1.62 -1.96 16.87
N THR A 653 2.64 -1.82 17.73
CA THR A 653 3.72 -0.85 17.57
C THR A 653 4.64 -1.24 16.42
N LEU A 654 4.78 -0.33 15.45
CA LEU A 654 5.69 -0.43 14.32
C LEU A 654 7.16 -0.48 14.78
N ASP A 655 7.89 -1.50 14.34
CA ASP A 655 9.34 -1.60 14.55
C ASP A 655 10.07 -0.71 13.53
N GLU A 656 10.13 0.59 13.83
CA GLU A 656 10.81 1.59 12.99
C GLU A 656 12.29 1.27 12.78
N GLU A 657 12.94 0.64 13.77
CA GLU A 657 14.36 0.28 13.68
C GLU A 657 14.58 -0.84 12.67
N LEU A 658 13.73 -1.88 12.68
CA LEU A 658 13.77 -2.94 11.69
C LEU A 658 13.47 -2.40 10.29
N PHE A 659 12.46 -1.54 10.13
CA PHE A 659 12.18 -0.91 8.84
C PHE A 659 13.42 -0.16 8.32
N ARG A 660 14.06 0.66 9.17
CA ARG A 660 15.29 1.39 8.82
C ARG A 660 16.45 0.45 8.49
N LYS A 661 16.62 -0.67 9.19
CA LYS A 661 17.66 -1.66 8.86
C LYS A 661 17.45 -2.33 7.51
N LEU A 662 16.19 -2.53 7.11
CA LEU A 662 15.84 -3.18 5.85
C LEU A 662 15.79 -2.21 4.66
N THR A 663 15.63 -0.91 4.90
CA THR A 663 15.39 0.08 3.82
C THR A 663 16.40 1.22 3.78
N GLY A 664 17.01 1.55 4.91
CA GLY A 664 18.13 2.46 5.01
C GLY A 664 19.39 1.67 4.72
N GLY A 665 20.11 2.04 3.66
CA GLY A 665 21.46 1.54 3.46
C GLY A 665 22.30 1.79 4.71
N GLN A 666 23.24 0.89 5.02
CA GLN A 666 24.31 1.21 5.97
C GLN A 666 25.12 2.35 5.33
N GLU A 667 24.82 3.60 5.68
CA GLU A 667 25.67 4.76 5.38
C GLU A 667 26.73 4.96 6.47
#